data_AF-A0A0S8K8L1-F1
#
_entry.id   AF-A0A0S8K8L1-F1
#
_cell.length_a   1.000
_cell.length_b   1.000
_cell.length_c   1.000
_cell.angle_alpha   90.00
_cell.angle_beta   90.00
_cell.angle_gamma   90.00
#
_symmetry.space_group_name_H-M   'P 1'
#
loop_
_entity.id
_entity.type
_entity.pdbx_description
1 polymer ?
#
loop_
_entity_poly.entity_id
_entity_poly.type
_entity_poly.pdbx_seq_one_letter_code
_entity_poly.pdbx_strand_id
1 'polypeptide(L)'
;MIERLKRAMSSEPDLTWLGSEAAPIELPLEQRVLEQQRPRFHLEVNAEIILGGLIVLGLFIAVLFGPLLAPANPYLAGQSSSMIIDGEYTTAPFPPMPGLPLGSDQWGRDILSMLLYGTRNTLVACLFIAMARVLLGSAMGMAAGWNEGGLIDRLVMGAIEVTTALPALLVGMILIFALGIQGGITVFIFALCFVGWSEIAQYIRSEFMVIRRKPFIEGARVIGLDGLGIAIRHILPNVLPSLVIIAVLEMGAVLMILGELGFIGVFIGGGTWIQIGDTTTVNIPDIPEWGAMMAGARQFVRSKTWMVFYPALAFFLAVLGFNLLGEGLRRIVQKRGVSTAFILMATAYIITHVGPAPSYASLAQRFDGQAALSHVQALTAPEMDGRQAGTPGADAAAAYIAERFAEYGLETLKPTLDFRLPMTAQVVTPTEQPELALLDQTGQPLHSFTHRVDFGVDIRGHGGSGEVNAPLALLAFFKPTYTVEEFEGLDLRGRVALYLEDNAPPDFAVEAQIRGAVGILLIGEDITPRLHLGRGDQDYLRLPMLPIVRISPDTADAFLAPDGLTLAELREAVADPSAEQGAWEMRELSHSVHIHVVLSPVHEIQTDNVLAVFRGSDAQLNKQLVVVAAHYDGAGRQPDGTVFESANDGATGIAVMLEILRLWTASGFQPRRTMYFVAWTGGEWDHSGAHEYLESQAVYSVLETMAVVNLDGLGRGGSDLIARGTGRLVNLLLRASDNSGISARVGQAKYHPYQSAFAASSMTVGWSDDGIPPTQDTADKISASKLGEAGQAINLALITLGREYDY
;
A
#
# COMPACT_ATOMS: atom_id res chain seq x y z
N MET A 1 46.11 101.56 8.58
CA MET A 1 45.93 100.08 8.63
C MET A 1 47.21 99.30 8.28
N ILE A 2 48.13 99.81 7.44
CA ILE A 2 49.46 99.18 7.21
C ILE A 2 50.50 99.52 8.29
N GLU A 3 50.23 100.50 9.16
CA GLU A 3 51.15 100.96 10.22
C GLU A 3 51.00 100.25 11.58
N ARG A 4 49.96 99.43 11.77
CA ARG A 4 49.81 98.58 12.97
C ARG A 4 50.48 97.20 12.84
N LEU A 5 50.89 96.81 11.62
CA LEU A 5 51.54 95.54 11.33
C LEU A 5 53.09 95.58 11.40
N LYS A 6 53.70 96.77 11.53
CA LYS A 6 55.17 96.91 11.67
C LYS A 6 55.68 97.07 13.10
N ARG A 7 54.80 97.29 14.09
CA ARG A 7 55.19 97.48 15.50
C ARG A 7 55.23 96.21 16.36
N ALA A 8 54.88 95.05 15.80
CA ALA A 8 54.85 93.79 16.54
C ALA A 8 55.93 92.76 16.07
N MET A 9 56.80 93.12 15.13
CA MET A 9 57.79 92.21 14.53
C MET A 9 59.26 92.59 14.80
N SER A 10 59.57 93.23 15.93
CA SER A 10 60.95 93.54 16.29
C SER A 10 61.17 93.59 17.79
N SER A 11 61.37 92.42 18.41
CA SER A 11 62.28 92.18 19.53
C SER A 11 61.80 90.96 20.34
N GLU A 12 62.50 89.84 20.25
CA GLU A 12 62.54 88.89 21.37
C GLU A 12 63.29 89.57 22.53
N PRO A 13 62.86 89.36 23.78
CA PRO A 13 63.67 88.48 24.60
C PRO A 13 62.93 87.68 25.70
N ASP A 14 63.52 86.51 25.95
CA ASP A 14 63.81 85.85 27.24
C ASP A 14 62.64 85.45 28.17
N LEU A 15 62.37 84.15 28.19
CA LEU A 15 61.60 83.46 29.23
C LEU A 15 62.34 82.20 29.69
N THR A 16 63.62 82.36 30.04
CA THR A 16 64.17 81.53 31.12
C THR A 16 63.51 82.03 32.41
N TRP A 17 62.49 81.32 32.92
CA TRP A 17 61.99 81.26 34.31
C TRP A 17 60.47 80.91 34.33
N LEU A 18 60.13 79.88 35.14
CA LEU A 18 58.86 79.14 35.30
C LEU A 18 58.71 77.97 34.29
N GLY A 19 58.86 76.69 34.62
CA GLY A 19 58.59 76.00 35.88
C GLY A 19 57.21 75.33 35.82
N SER A 20 57.22 74.01 35.59
CA SER A 20 56.14 73.00 35.75
C SER A 20 54.78 73.22 35.08
N GLU A 21 54.32 72.17 34.40
CA GLU A 21 52.96 71.93 33.88
C GLU A 21 52.52 72.77 32.67
N ALA A 22 52.87 72.30 31.47
CA ALA A 22 52.15 72.64 30.24
C ALA A 22 51.42 71.39 29.73
N ALA A 23 50.09 71.46 29.80
CA ALA A 23 49.15 70.46 29.31
C ALA A 23 49.35 70.18 27.81
N PRO A 24 49.20 68.92 27.34
CA PRO A 24 49.19 68.65 25.92
C PRO A 24 47.91 69.25 25.30
N ILE A 25 48.13 70.06 24.27
CA ILE A 25 47.15 70.63 23.35
C ILE A 25 46.08 69.58 23.02
N GLU A 26 44.82 69.85 23.39
CA GLU A 26 43.69 69.00 23.00
C GLU A 26 43.52 69.03 21.49
N LEU A 27 43.74 67.88 20.85
CA LEU A 27 43.34 67.62 19.47
C LEU A 27 41.80 67.66 19.36
N PRO A 28 41.24 68.09 18.21
CA PRO A 28 39.80 68.18 18.00
C PRO A 28 39.08 66.87 18.33
N LEU A 29 37.94 66.96 19.01
CA LEU A 29 37.08 65.86 19.47
C LEU A 29 36.80 64.77 18.42
N GLU A 30 36.87 65.09 17.12
CA GLU A 30 36.67 64.13 16.03
C GLU A 30 37.77 63.05 15.95
N GLN A 31 39.02 63.35 16.33
CA GLN A 31 40.09 62.35 16.29
C GLN A 31 40.05 61.37 17.48
N ARG A 32 39.52 61.78 18.65
CA ARG A 32 39.33 60.87 19.80
C ARG A 32 38.20 59.87 19.58
N VAL A 33 37.20 60.19 18.76
CA VAL A 33 36.11 59.25 18.42
C VAL A 33 36.57 58.22 17.36
N LEU A 34 37.51 58.57 16.48
CA LEU A 34 37.99 57.67 15.42
C LEU A 34 39.10 56.71 15.89
N GLU A 35 39.88 57.03 16.93
CA GLU A 35 40.85 56.07 17.49
C GLU A 35 40.23 54.99 18.40
N GLN A 36 39.00 55.20 18.90
CA GLN A 36 38.25 54.15 19.64
C GLN A 36 37.51 53.16 18.74
N GLN A 37 37.53 53.34 17.42
CA GLN A 37 36.89 52.45 16.44
C GLN A 37 37.90 51.75 15.51
N ARG A 38 39.03 51.27 16.05
CA ARG A 38 39.73 50.17 15.37
C ARG A 38 38.98 48.87 15.68
N PRO A 39 38.27 48.23 14.74
CA PRO A 39 37.75 46.89 14.96
C PRO A 39 38.95 45.96 15.14
N ARG A 40 39.27 45.66 16.41
CA ARG A 40 40.11 44.50 16.70
C ARG A 40 39.30 43.29 16.29
N PHE A 41 39.60 42.74 15.11
CA PHE A 41 39.10 41.45 14.65
C PHE A 41 39.72 40.34 15.51
N HIS A 42 39.33 40.26 16.78
CA HIS A 42 39.42 39.02 17.51
C HIS A 42 38.27 38.15 17.01
N LEU A 43 38.59 37.08 16.28
CA LEU A 43 37.69 35.92 16.21
C LEU A 43 37.57 35.41 17.64
N GLU A 44 36.62 35.97 18.42
CA GLU A 44 36.13 35.28 19.59
C GLU A 44 35.45 34.02 19.07
N VAL A 45 36.19 32.92 19.11
CA VAL A 45 35.71 31.58 18.82
C VAL A 45 34.54 31.33 19.76
N ASN A 46 33.32 31.39 19.23
CA ASN A 46 32.12 31.11 20.00
C ASN A 46 32.10 29.59 20.26
N ALA A 47 32.47 29.20 21.48
CA ALA A 47 32.57 27.78 21.85
C ALA A 47 31.21 27.08 21.72
N GLU A 48 30.12 27.79 21.97
CA GLU A 48 28.76 27.27 21.89
C GLU A 48 28.36 26.90 20.45
N ILE A 49 28.66 27.74 19.46
CA ILE A 49 28.32 27.42 18.07
C ILE A 49 29.16 26.27 17.52
N ILE A 50 30.43 26.16 17.92
CA ILE A 50 31.31 25.09 17.45
C ILE A 50 30.91 23.77 18.08
N LEU A 51 30.75 23.74 19.40
CA LEU A 51 30.38 22.51 20.11
C LEU A 51 28.97 22.05 19.70
N GLY A 52 27.99 22.97 19.68
CA GLY A 52 26.64 22.69 19.22
C GLY A 52 26.61 22.24 17.75
N GLY A 53 27.36 22.93 16.88
CA GLY A 53 27.48 22.59 15.47
C GLY A 53 28.09 21.22 15.23
N LEU A 54 29.13 20.83 15.97
CA LEU A 54 29.73 19.50 15.88
C LEU A 54 28.77 18.39 16.32
N ILE A 55 28.01 18.61 17.40
CA ILE A 55 27.01 17.65 17.88
C ILE A 55 25.90 17.48 16.84
N VAL A 56 25.33 18.59 16.36
CA VAL A 56 24.25 18.56 15.35
C VAL A 56 24.74 17.95 14.03
N LEU A 57 25.99 18.22 13.64
CA LEU A 57 26.59 17.58 12.46
C LEU A 57 26.72 16.07 12.66
N GLY A 58 27.18 15.61 13.82
CA GLY A 58 27.24 14.17 14.15
C GLY A 58 25.87 13.50 14.09
N LEU A 59 24.84 14.16 14.62
CA LEU A 59 23.45 13.71 14.54
C LEU A 59 22.94 13.68 13.10
N PHE A 60 23.25 14.69 12.30
CA PHE A 60 22.87 14.73 10.88
C PHE A 60 23.52 13.58 10.08
N ILE A 61 24.80 13.30 10.34
CA ILE A 61 25.50 12.14 9.78
C ILE A 61 24.81 10.85 10.21
N ALA A 62 24.43 10.72 11.49
CA ALA A 62 23.69 9.56 11.99
C ALA A 62 22.28 9.43 11.37
N VAL A 63 21.60 10.54 11.03
CA VAL A 63 20.32 10.48 10.29
C VAL A 63 20.51 9.93 8.87
N LEU A 64 21.56 10.37 8.17
CA LEU A 64 21.81 9.99 6.78
C LEU A 64 22.40 8.59 6.65
N PHE A 65 23.37 8.25 7.49
CA PHE A 65 24.17 7.03 7.38
C PHE A 65 23.92 6.04 8.52
N GLY A 66 23.10 6.38 9.51
CA GLY A 66 22.82 5.51 10.67
C GLY A 66 22.39 4.09 10.29
N PRO A 67 21.40 3.91 9.39
CA PRO A 67 21.01 2.58 8.92
C PRO A 67 22.13 1.78 8.25
N LEU A 68 23.08 2.46 7.58
CA LEU A 68 24.24 1.81 6.94
C LEU A 68 25.34 1.45 7.94
N LEU A 69 25.43 2.18 9.06
CA LEU A 69 26.41 1.98 10.12
C LEU A 69 25.94 1.01 11.21
N ALA A 70 24.66 0.62 11.18
CA ALA A 70 24.06 -0.25 12.19
C ALA A 70 24.60 -1.69 12.07
N PRO A 71 25.08 -2.32 13.17
CA PRO A 71 25.59 -3.69 13.15
C PRO A 71 24.55 -4.75 12.77
N ALA A 72 23.28 -4.51 13.14
CA ALA A 72 22.14 -5.38 12.89
C ALA A 72 20.90 -4.57 12.50
N ASN A 73 19.91 -5.21 11.86
CA ASN A 73 18.63 -4.57 11.58
C ASN A 73 17.71 -4.65 12.83
N PRO A 74 17.31 -3.52 13.44
CA PRO A 74 16.50 -3.49 14.65
C PRO A 74 15.02 -3.88 14.45
N TYR A 75 14.54 -4.01 13.22
CA TYR A 75 13.16 -4.45 12.94
C TYR A 75 12.98 -5.97 13.03
N LEU A 76 14.08 -6.74 13.13
CA LEU A 76 14.05 -8.19 13.36
C LEU A 76 13.89 -8.48 14.86
N ALA A 77 12.67 -8.38 15.39
CA ALA A 77 12.39 -8.82 16.75
C ALA A 77 12.42 -10.36 16.85
N GLY A 78 12.97 -10.91 17.94
CA GLY A 78 12.81 -12.33 18.30
C GLY A 78 13.86 -13.33 17.78
N GLN A 79 14.81 -12.94 16.92
CA GLN A 79 15.85 -13.87 16.44
C GLN A 79 16.87 -14.28 17.52
N SER A 80 16.98 -13.50 18.59
CA SER A 80 18.01 -13.64 19.62
C SER A 80 17.42 -13.66 21.05
N SER A 81 16.24 -14.23 21.25
CA SER A 81 15.58 -14.23 22.57
C SER A 81 16.30 -15.10 23.62
N SER A 82 17.15 -16.03 23.18
CA SER A 82 17.96 -16.88 24.05
C SER A 82 19.36 -17.11 23.44
N MET A 83 20.38 -17.04 24.28
CA MET A 83 21.77 -17.31 23.92
C MET A 83 22.48 -18.08 25.04
N ILE A 84 23.42 -18.94 24.68
CA ILE A 84 24.31 -19.60 25.65
C ILE A 84 25.50 -18.68 25.90
N ILE A 85 25.60 -18.14 27.11
CA ILE A 85 26.73 -17.30 27.56
C ILE A 85 27.45 -18.09 28.65
N ASP A 86 28.74 -18.33 28.49
CA ASP A 86 29.58 -19.09 29.43
C ASP A 86 29.04 -20.50 29.81
N GLY A 87 28.31 -21.13 28.88
CA GLY A 87 27.71 -22.45 29.08
C GLY A 87 26.34 -22.45 29.76
N GLU A 88 25.81 -21.28 30.13
CA GLU A 88 24.47 -21.12 30.71
C GLU A 88 23.48 -20.54 29.70
N TYR A 89 22.25 -21.08 29.70
CA TYR A 89 21.15 -20.55 28.92
C TYR A 89 20.68 -19.22 29.51
N THR A 90 20.91 -18.13 28.79
CA THR A 90 20.50 -16.78 29.20
C THR A 90 19.47 -16.23 28.22
N THR A 91 18.50 -15.47 28.74
CA THR A 91 17.49 -14.77 27.95
C THR A 91 17.76 -13.28 27.93
N ALA A 92 17.34 -12.61 26.86
CA ALA A 92 17.42 -11.16 26.75
C ALA A 92 16.68 -10.47 27.93
N PRO A 93 17.15 -9.30 28.43
CA PRO A 93 18.19 -8.42 27.88
C PRO A 93 19.64 -8.82 28.23
N PHE A 94 20.51 -8.81 27.22
CA PHE A 94 21.94 -9.09 27.35
C PHE A 94 22.76 -7.81 27.64
N PRO A 95 23.79 -7.89 28.51
CA PRO A 95 24.72 -6.79 28.73
C PRO A 95 25.59 -6.51 27.49
N PRO A 96 26.32 -5.38 27.47
CA PRO A 96 27.33 -5.12 26.43
C PRO A 96 28.32 -6.29 26.29
N MET A 97 28.42 -6.84 25.09
CA MET A 97 29.25 -8.01 24.78
C MET A 97 29.68 -7.98 23.30
N PRO A 98 30.67 -8.79 22.86
CA PRO A 98 31.03 -8.87 21.44
C PRO A 98 29.81 -9.20 20.57
N GLY A 99 29.55 -8.37 19.55
CA GLY A 99 28.36 -8.44 18.70
C GLY A 99 27.17 -7.58 19.17
N LEU A 100 27.13 -7.19 20.45
CA LEU A 100 26.15 -6.28 21.05
C LEU A 100 26.90 -5.18 21.84
N PRO A 101 27.55 -4.21 21.16
CA PRO A 101 28.48 -3.28 21.80
C PRO A 101 27.85 -2.40 22.87
N LEU A 102 26.55 -2.10 22.76
CA LEU A 102 25.77 -1.35 23.76
C LEU A 102 24.77 -2.22 24.53
N GLY A 103 24.85 -3.55 24.37
CA GLY A 103 23.90 -4.52 24.91
C GLY A 103 22.62 -4.63 24.07
N SER A 104 21.69 -5.46 24.56
CA SER A 104 20.38 -5.64 23.92
C SER A 104 19.24 -5.07 24.76
N ASP A 105 18.09 -4.88 24.11
CA ASP A 105 16.81 -4.69 24.81
C ASP A 105 16.19 -6.02 25.28
N GLN A 106 14.98 -5.94 25.86
CA GLN A 106 14.24 -7.10 26.38
C GLN A 106 13.81 -8.11 25.31
N TRP A 107 13.89 -7.76 24.02
CA TRP A 107 13.56 -8.64 22.91
C TRP A 107 14.80 -9.16 22.17
N GLY A 108 16.01 -8.86 22.69
CA GLY A 108 17.27 -9.27 22.10
C GLY A 108 17.74 -8.40 20.93
N ARG A 109 17.14 -7.22 20.72
CA ARG A 109 17.54 -6.27 19.67
C ARG A 109 18.76 -5.46 20.12
N ASP A 110 19.71 -5.27 19.22
CA ASP A 110 20.93 -4.48 19.48
C ASP A 110 20.59 -3.00 19.71
N ILE A 111 21.02 -2.46 20.86
CA ILE A 111 20.73 -1.08 21.24
C ILE A 111 21.44 -0.07 20.34
N LEU A 112 22.66 -0.37 19.86
CA LEU A 112 23.38 0.53 18.96
C LEU A 112 22.63 0.70 17.64
N SER A 113 22.19 -0.40 17.04
CA SER A 113 21.32 -0.42 15.88
C SER A 113 20.02 0.35 16.12
N MET A 114 19.36 0.13 17.26
CA MET A 114 18.14 0.87 17.60
C MET A 114 18.38 2.38 17.73
N LEU A 115 19.51 2.81 18.31
CA LEU A 115 19.86 4.23 18.39
C LEU A 115 20.08 4.85 17.02
N LEU A 116 20.82 4.17 16.14
CA LEU A 116 21.16 4.67 14.81
C LEU A 116 19.92 4.78 13.92
N TYR A 117 19.08 3.76 13.90
CA TYR A 117 17.78 3.82 13.20
C TYR A 117 16.82 4.82 13.85
N GLY A 118 16.78 4.84 15.19
CA GLY A 118 15.94 5.74 15.95
C GLY A 118 16.29 7.21 15.78
N THR A 119 17.57 7.53 15.53
CA THR A 119 18.04 8.90 15.28
C THR A 119 17.24 9.54 14.14
N ARG A 120 17.05 8.80 13.04
CA ARG A 120 16.29 9.29 11.88
C ARG A 120 14.84 9.57 12.25
N ASN A 121 14.16 8.62 12.88
CA ASN A 121 12.73 8.73 13.19
C ASN A 121 12.47 9.85 14.22
N THR A 122 13.25 9.91 15.29
CA THR A 122 13.10 10.91 16.35
C THR A 122 13.44 12.32 15.85
N LEU A 123 14.54 12.51 15.09
CA LEU A 123 14.92 13.85 14.60
C LEU A 123 14.03 14.35 13.46
N VAL A 124 13.55 13.48 12.58
CA VAL A 124 12.57 13.86 11.54
C VAL A 124 11.24 14.27 12.17
N ALA A 125 10.74 13.51 13.14
CA ALA A 125 9.55 13.89 13.89
C ALA A 125 9.72 15.25 14.57
N CYS A 126 10.84 15.42 15.27
CA CYS A 126 11.18 16.68 15.91
C CYS A 126 11.17 17.86 14.92
N LEU A 127 11.78 17.68 13.74
CA LEU A 127 11.83 18.70 12.70
C LEU A 127 10.44 19.14 12.25
N PHE A 128 9.56 18.20 11.93
CA PHE A 128 8.20 18.53 11.48
C PHE A 128 7.36 19.18 12.57
N ILE A 129 7.46 18.71 13.82
CA ILE A 129 6.76 19.32 14.96
C ILE A 129 7.26 20.75 15.17
N ALA A 130 8.58 20.96 15.21
CA ALA A 130 9.17 22.29 15.40
C ALA A 130 8.79 23.24 14.25
N MET A 131 8.84 22.78 13.01
CA MET A 131 8.39 23.56 11.86
C MET A 131 6.90 23.92 11.94
N ALA A 132 6.04 22.98 12.32
CA ALA A 132 4.61 23.25 12.49
C ALA A 132 4.36 24.31 13.58
N ARG A 133 5.04 24.20 14.73
CA ARG A 133 4.98 25.19 15.82
C ARG A 133 5.45 26.57 15.36
N VAL A 134 6.58 26.62 14.66
CA VAL A 134 7.14 27.88 14.12
C VAL A 134 6.19 28.50 13.11
N LEU A 135 5.65 27.73 12.16
CA LEU A 135 4.74 28.24 11.15
C LEU A 135 3.43 28.77 11.76
N LEU A 136 2.78 27.97 12.62
CA LEU A 136 1.54 28.35 13.28
C LEU A 136 1.76 29.55 14.22
N GLY A 137 2.79 29.47 15.07
CA GLY A 137 3.14 30.54 16.00
C GLY A 137 3.48 31.83 15.28
N SER A 138 4.26 31.77 14.20
CA SER A 138 4.56 32.94 13.38
C SER A 138 3.31 33.53 12.75
N ALA A 139 2.44 32.71 12.14
CA ALA A 139 1.21 33.18 11.53
C ALA A 139 0.29 33.89 12.54
N MET A 140 0.06 33.25 13.70
CA MET A 140 -0.77 33.81 14.77
C MET A 140 -0.14 35.06 15.40
N GLY A 141 1.18 35.05 15.64
CA GLY A 141 1.92 36.17 16.20
C GLY A 141 1.94 37.39 15.28
N MET A 142 2.14 37.18 13.97
CA MET A 142 2.04 38.24 12.96
C MET A 142 0.63 38.82 12.91
N ALA A 143 -0.41 37.96 12.90
CA ALA A 143 -1.80 38.40 12.88
C ALA A 143 -2.17 39.22 14.14
N ALA A 144 -1.73 38.79 15.32
CA ALA A 144 -1.94 39.52 16.57
C ALA A 144 -1.14 40.83 16.63
N GLY A 145 0.13 40.80 16.21
CA GLY A 145 1.01 41.98 16.21
C GLY A 145 0.55 43.06 15.22
N TRP A 146 0.00 42.64 14.08
CA TRP A 146 -0.60 43.57 13.13
C TRP A 146 -1.86 44.25 13.70
N ASN A 147 -2.63 43.52 14.52
CA ASN A 147 -3.91 43.99 15.06
C ASN A 147 -3.83 44.41 16.54
N GLU A 148 -2.73 45.04 16.97
CA GLU A 148 -2.52 45.54 18.34
C GLU A 148 -3.78 46.16 18.97
N GLY A 149 -4.25 45.61 20.09
CA GLY A 149 -5.44 46.07 20.81
C GLY A 149 -6.79 45.75 20.14
N GLY A 150 -6.77 45.13 18.95
CA GLY A 150 -7.95 44.72 18.19
C GLY A 150 -8.59 43.42 18.71
N LEU A 151 -9.59 42.92 17.98
CA LEU A 151 -10.26 41.66 18.32
C LEU A 151 -9.35 40.44 18.11
N ILE A 152 -8.62 40.39 16.99
CA ILE A 152 -7.71 39.28 16.66
C ILE A 152 -6.59 39.16 17.70
N ASP A 153 -6.00 40.28 18.11
CA ASP A 153 -4.98 40.30 19.16
C ASP A 153 -5.51 39.74 20.50
N ARG A 154 -6.70 40.19 20.92
CA ARG A 154 -7.36 39.67 22.13
C ARG A 154 -7.72 38.18 22.04
N LEU A 155 -8.18 37.69 20.89
CA LEU A 155 -8.48 36.27 20.69
C LEU A 155 -7.23 35.40 20.73
N VAL A 156 -6.17 35.81 20.04
CA VAL A 156 -4.89 35.09 20.04
C VAL A 156 -4.28 35.10 21.44
N MET A 157 -4.30 36.23 22.14
CA MET A 157 -3.83 36.32 23.52
C MET A 157 -4.65 35.46 24.48
N GLY A 158 -5.98 35.46 24.36
CA GLY A 158 -6.83 34.56 25.14
C GLY A 158 -6.53 33.07 24.86
N ALA A 159 -6.29 32.70 23.61
CA ALA A 159 -5.89 31.33 23.26
C ALA A 159 -4.51 30.96 23.83
N ILE A 160 -3.55 31.91 23.85
CA ILE A 160 -2.25 31.75 24.51
C ILE A 160 -2.43 31.56 26.01
N GLU A 161 -3.25 32.36 26.69
CA GLU A 161 -3.54 32.23 28.13
C GLU A 161 -4.14 30.86 28.47
N VAL A 162 -5.08 30.36 27.64
CA VAL A 162 -5.69 29.03 27.83
C VAL A 162 -4.68 27.91 27.63
N THR A 163 -3.87 27.98 26.58
CA THR A 163 -2.90 26.91 26.25
C THR A 163 -1.74 26.85 27.24
N THR A 164 -1.24 28.00 27.69
CA THR A 164 -0.13 28.10 28.66
C THR A 164 -0.54 27.77 30.10
N ALA A 165 -1.83 27.85 30.44
CA ALA A 165 -2.33 27.47 31.76
C ALA A 165 -2.26 25.96 32.03
N LEU A 166 -2.18 25.13 30.98
CA LEU A 166 -2.17 23.67 31.10
C LEU A 166 -0.74 23.10 30.92
N PRO A 167 -0.34 22.07 31.68
CA PRO A 167 0.95 21.41 31.48
C PRO A 167 1.05 20.79 30.09
N ALA A 168 2.05 21.22 29.32
CA ALA A 168 2.20 20.85 27.92
C ALA A 168 2.27 19.33 27.69
N LEU A 169 3.00 18.63 28.56
CA LEU A 169 3.13 17.17 28.53
C LEU A 169 1.77 16.47 28.69
N LEU A 170 0.93 16.93 29.63
CA LEU A 170 -0.38 16.34 29.90
C LEU A 170 -1.33 16.55 28.73
N VAL A 171 -1.42 17.78 28.22
CA VAL A 171 -2.30 18.09 27.08
C VAL A 171 -1.83 17.34 25.83
N GLY A 172 -0.53 17.33 25.57
CA GLY A 172 0.06 16.58 24.46
C GLY A 172 -0.31 15.11 24.52
N MET A 173 -0.14 14.46 25.67
CA MET A 173 -0.52 13.06 25.89
C MET A 173 -2.02 12.83 25.66
N ILE A 174 -2.88 13.66 26.25
CA ILE A 174 -4.34 13.55 26.11
C ILE A 174 -4.74 13.66 24.63
N LEU A 175 -4.20 14.63 23.90
CA LEU A 175 -4.48 14.82 22.48
C LEU A 175 -3.97 13.66 21.64
N ILE A 176 -2.77 13.14 21.92
CA ILE A 176 -2.21 11.99 21.20
C ILE A 176 -3.10 10.75 21.36
N PHE A 177 -3.58 10.47 22.57
CA PHE A 177 -4.48 9.35 22.79
C PHE A 177 -5.88 9.59 22.20
N ALA A 178 -6.42 10.81 22.31
CA ALA A 178 -7.73 11.15 21.76
C ALA A 178 -7.76 11.09 20.22
N LEU A 179 -6.68 11.50 19.56
CA LEU A 179 -6.52 11.41 18.10
C LEU A 179 -6.09 10.01 17.62
N GLY A 180 -5.77 9.11 18.54
CA GLY A 180 -5.31 7.76 18.26
C GLY A 180 -3.80 7.70 18.00
N ILE A 181 -3.04 7.15 18.96
CA ILE A 181 -1.57 7.04 18.90
C ILE A 181 -1.05 6.26 17.66
N GLN A 182 -1.91 5.43 17.05
CA GLN A 182 -1.63 4.66 15.83
C GLN A 182 -1.54 5.52 14.56
N GLY A 183 -2.02 6.77 14.58
CA GLY A 183 -1.86 7.73 13.47
C GLY A 183 -0.43 8.22 13.26
N GLY A 184 0.54 7.67 14.00
CA GLY A 184 1.97 7.86 13.79
C GLY A 184 2.43 9.30 14.01
N ILE A 185 3.37 9.75 13.18
CA ILE A 185 4.01 11.07 13.29
C ILE A 185 3.00 12.23 13.18
N THR A 186 1.95 12.08 12.36
CA THR A 186 0.95 13.12 12.08
C THR A 186 0.19 13.52 13.35
N VAL A 187 -0.19 12.54 14.16
CA VAL A 187 -0.88 12.78 15.43
C VAL A 187 0.02 13.55 16.41
N PHE A 188 1.29 13.19 16.48
CA PHE A 188 2.28 13.92 17.30
C PHE A 188 2.50 15.34 16.78
N ILE A 189 2.55 15.56 15.45
CA ILE A 189 2.63 16.91 14.85
C ILE A 189 1.44 17.75 15.30
N PHE A 190 0.21 17.27 15.12
CA PHE A 190 -0.97 18.06 15.50
C PHE A 190 -1.05 18.32 17.00
N ALA A 191 -0.89 17.29 17.83
CA ALA A 191 -0.99 17.40 19.28
C ALA A 191 0.09 18.33 19.85
N LEU A 192 1.35 18.14 19.44
CA LEU A 192 2.45 18.93 19.97
C LEU A 192 2.51 20.32 19.35
N CYS A 193 2.01 20.52 18.12
CA CYS A 193 1.83 21.85 17.54
C CYS A 193 0.76 22.66 18.28
N PHE A 194 -0.37 22.04 18.64
CA PHE A 194 -1.46 22.70 19.38
C PHE A 194 -1.00 23.27 20.73
N VAL A 195 -0.04 22.63 21.36
CA VAL A 195 0.43 23.00 22.71
C VAL A 195 1.62 23.97 22.67
N GLY A 196 2.50 23.88 21.66
CA GLY A 196 3.77 24.62 21.66
C GLY A 196 3.84 25.89 20.79
N TRP A 197 2.75 26.28 20.12
CA TRP A 197 2.77 27.46 19.22
C TRP A 197 2.75 28.81 19.95
N SER A 198 2.31 28.83 21.21
CA SER A 198 1.98 30.04 21.98
C SER A 198 3.19 30.92 22.28
N GLU A 199 4.30 30.34 22.73
CA GLU A 199 5.54 31.08 23.03
C GLU A 199 6.11 31.78 21.79
N ILE A 200 6.10 31.07 20.66
CA ILE A 200 6.55 31.60 19.36
C ILE A 200 5.63 32.74 18.92
N ALA A 201 4.30 32.56 19.03
CA ALA A 201 3.35 33.61 18.69
C ALA A 201 3.55 34.88 19.53
N GLN A 202 3.79 34.73 20.84
CA GLN A 202 4.04 35.86 21.74
C GLN A 202 5.34 36.59 21.38
N TYR A 203 6.41 35.84 21.09
CA TYR A 203 7.68 36.42 20.64
C TYR A 203 7.50 37.20 19.32
N ILE A 204 6.94 36.55 18.29
CA ILE A 204 6.77 37.15 16.96
C ILE A 204 5.86 38.35 17.01
N ARG A 205 4.79 38.30 17.81
CA ARG A 205 3.95 39.46 18.06
C ARG A 205 4.75 40.62 18.63
N SER A 206 5.57 40.40 19.64
CA SER A 206 6.34 41.47 20.28
C SER A 206 7.34 42.12 19.31
N GLU A 207 8.04 41.32 18.51
CA GLU A 207 8.91 41.82 17.43
C GLU A 207 8.14 42.60 16.37
N PHE A 208 6.95 42.12 15.97
CA PHE A 208 6.09 42.82 15.01
C PHE A 208 5.69 44.21 15.53
N MET A 209 5.31 44.33 16.81
CA MET A 209 4.98 45.63 17.42
C MET A 209 6.17 46.59 17.39
N VAL A 210 7.36 46.11 17.75
CA VAL A 210 8.58 46.91 17.81
C VAL A 210 8.96 47.41 16.42
N ILE A 211 8.98 46.53 15.42
CA ILE A 211 9.37 46.88 14.06
C ILE A 211 8.34 47.81 13.42
N ARG A 212 7.04 47.58 13.63
CA ARG A 212 5.95 48.41 13.10
C ARG A 212 6.04 49.87 13.51
N ARG A 213 6.65 50.16 14.67
CA ARG A 213 6.85 51.53 15.20
C ARG A 213 8.13 52.20 14.70
N LYS A 214 8.90 51.57 13.81
CA LYS A 214 10.15 52.15 13.27
C LYS A 214 9.87 53.14 12.11
N PRO A 215 10.68 54.22 11.96
CA PRO A 215 10.43 55.27 10.96
C PRO A 215 10.35 54.80 9.49
N PHE A 216 11.07 53.73 9.12
CA PHE A 216 11.03 53.22 7.73
C PHE A 216 9.66 52.60 7.37
N ILE A 217 8.89 52.15 8.36
CA ILE A 217 7.52 51.65 8.16
C ILE A 217 6.56 52.82 7.88
N GLU A 218 6.76 53.97 8.53
CA GLU A 218 6.01 55.19 8.23
C GLU A 218 6.28 55.66 6.79
N GLY A 219 7.54 55.63 6.37
CA GLY A 219 7.93 55.90 4.99
C GLY A 219 7.26 54.96 3.98
N ALA A 220 7.22 53.65 4.25
CA ALA A 220 6.53 52.68 3.41
C ALA A 220 5.01 52.95 3.29
N ARG A 221 4.38 53.42 4.38
CA ARG A 221 2.96 53.81 4.38
C ARG A 221 2.71 55.08 3.54
N VAL A 222 3.60 56.06 3.59
CA VAL A 222 3.51 57.30 2.78
C VAL A 222 3.63 56.98 1.28
N ILE A 223 4.41 55.96 0.91
CA ILE A 223 4.57 55.49 -0.48
C ILE A 223 3.34 54.67 -0.95
N GLY A 224 2.37 54.41 -0.05
CA GLY A 224 1.09 53.78 -0.40
C GLY A 224 1.08 52.25 -0.31
N LEU A 225 2.06 51.63 0.36
CA LEU A 225 2.00 50.19 0.61
C LEU A 225 0.84 49.86 1.55
N ASP A 226 0.09 48.82 1.20
CA ASP A 226 -0.98 48.27 2.02
C ASP A 226 -0.42 47.49 3.21
N GLY A 227 -1.28 47.18 4.18
CA GLY A 227 -0.84 46.56 5.44
C GLY A 227 -0.15 45.22 5.25
N LEU A 228 -0.68 44.39 4.34
CA LEU A 228 -0.13 43.08 4.05
C LEU A 228 1.21 43.20 3.28
N GLY A 229 1.31 44.17 2.35
CA GLY A 229 2.57 44.51 1.68
C GLY A 229 3.65 44.97 2.66
N ILE A 230 3.31 45.80 3.65
CA ILE A 230 4.24 46.24 4.71
C ILE A 230 4.67 45.06 5.57
N ALA A 231 3.73 44.22 6.02
CA ALA A 231 4.02 43.07 6.85
C ALA A 231 4.99 42.09 6.18
N ILE A 232 4.74 41.73 4.92
CA ILE A 232 5.52 40.71 4.19
C ILE A 232 6.84 41.26 3.67
N ARG A 233 6.88 42.48 3.13
CA ARG A 233 8.10 43.01 2.47
C ARG A 233 9.03 43.75 3.42
N HIS A 234 8.51 44.28 4.53
CA HIS A 234 9.30 45.12 5.44
C HIS A 234 9.42 44.53 6.84
N ILE A 235 8.39 43.92 7.40
CA ILE A 235 8.47 43.41 8.79
C ILE A 235 9.01 41.98 8.82
N LEU A 236 8.40 41.04 8.09
CA LEU A 236 8.78 39.63 8.09
C LEU A 236 10.28 39.40 7.80
N PRO A 237 10.91 40.05 6.81
CA PRO A 237 12.34 39.84 6.53
C PRO A 237 13.25 40.29 7.68
N ASN A 238 12.80 41.24 8.52
CA ASN A 238 13.54 41.67 9.71
C ASN A 238 13.39 40.68 10.88
N VAL A 239 12.33 39.86 10.89
CA VAL A 239 12.07 38.85 11.93
C VAL A 239 12.64 37.48 11.55
N LEU A 240 12.83 37.20 10.25
CA LEU A 240 13.36 35.93 9.75
C LEU A 240 14.67 35.45 10.44
N PRO A 241 15.69 36.29 10.71
CA PRO A 241 16.88 35.84 11.41
C PRO A 241 16.58 35.31 12.82
N SER A 242 15.69 35.99 13.56
CA SER A 242 15.25 35.54 14.88
C SER A 242 14.42 34.26 14.81
N LEU A 243 13.57 34.12 13.78
CA LEU A 243 12.78 32.92 13.57
C LEU A 243 13.62 31.66 13.38
N VAL A 244 14.79 31.79 12.77
CA VAL A 244 15.69 30.66 12.50
C VAL A 244 16.38 30.21 13.77
N ILE A 245 16.81 31.16 14.60
CA ILE A 245 17.32 30.88 15.93
C ILE A 245 16.24 30.17 16.76
N ILE A 246 15.01 30.67 16.73
CA ILE A 246 13.87 30.06 17.42
C ILE A 246 13.62 28.65 16.90
N ALA A 247 13.61 28.43 15.58
CA ALA A 247 13.42 27.10 15.02
C ALA A 247 14.48 26.10 15.50
N VAL A 248 15.74 26.52 15.63
CA VAL A 248 16.82 25.68 16.16
C VAL A 248 16.64 25.40 17.66
N LEU A 249 16.26 26.40 18.46
CA LEU A 249 15.96 26.21 19.89
C LEU A 249 14.72 25.32 20.10
N GLU A 250 13.73 25.45 19.22
CA GLU A 250 12.49 24.68 19.26
C GLU A 250 12.73 23.19 19.05
N MET A 251 13.73 22.81 18.25
CA MET A 251 14.16 21.41 18.14
C MET A 251 14.53 20.83 19.52
N GLY A 252 15.25 21.60 20.36
CA GLY A 252 15.60 21.19 21.71
C GLY A 252 14.36 21.01 22.61
N ALA A 253 13.43 21.96 22.56
CA ALA A 253 12.19 21.91 23.34
C ALA A 253 11.29 20.73 22.93
N VAL A 254 11.16 20.47 21.63
CA VAL A 254 10.38 19.34 21.11
C VAL A 254 11.02 18.00 21.49
N LEU A 255 12.34 17.86 21.36
CA LEU A 255 13.05 16.64 21.77
C LEU A 255 12.89 16.36 23.26
N MET A 256 12.89 17.41 24.10
CA MET A 256 12.65 17.26 25.53
C MET A 256 11.26 16.66 25.79
N ILE A 257 10.22 17.20 25.16
CA ILE A 257 8.84 16.69 25.30
C ILE A 257 8.71 15.26 24.74
N LEU A 258 9.33 14.96 23.60
CA LEU A 258 9.33 13.61 23.03
C LEU A 258 10.01 12.60 23.97
N GLY A 259 11.10 12.99 24.62
CA GLY A 259 11.77 12.17 25.64
C GLY A 259 10.92 11.96 26.88
N GLU A 260 10.24 13.00 27.38
CA GLU A 260 9.30 12.93 28.50
C GLU A 260 8.12 12.01 28.19
N LEU A 261 7.50 12.16 27.02
CA LEU A 261 6.42 11.29 26.54
C LEU A 261 6.90 9.85 26.42
N GLY A 262 8.06 9.62 25.81
CA GLY A 262 8.66 8.30 25.67
C GLY A 262 8.89 7.61 27.01
N PHE A 263 9.39 8.34 28.01
CA PHE A 263 9.55 7.83 29.37
C PHE A 263 8.22 7.39 30.01
N ILE A 264 7.14 8.13 29.79
CA ILE A 264 5.79 7.79 30.28
C ILE A 264 5.15 6.64 29.49
N GLY A 265 5.72 6.26 28.35
CA GLY A 265 5.24 5.18 27.49
C GLY A 265 4.40 5.66 26.30
N VAL A 266 4.49 6.94 25.96
CA VAL A 266 3.83 7.56 24.81
C VAL A 266 4.88 7.81 23.74
N PHE A 267 4.82 7.04 22.67
CA PHE A 267 5.80 7.12 21.59
C PHE A 267 5.14 6.98 20.22
N ILE A 268 5.86 7.36 19.18
CA ILE A 268 5.33 7.44 17.82
C ILE A 268 4.96 6.04 17.34
N GLY A 269 3.70 5.87 16.92
CA GLY A 269 3.16 4.60 16.44
C GLY A 269 2.58 3.70 17.53
N GLY A 270 2.77 4.01 18.82
CA GLY A 270 2.12 3.34 19.95
C GLY A 270 2.47 1.87 20.20
N GLY A 271 3.18 1.22 19.27
CA GLY A 271 3.57 -0.18 19.34
C GLY A 271 2.40 -1.15 19.14
N THR A 272 2.72 -2.39 18.80
CA THR A 272 1.74 -3.46 18.63
C THR A 272 1.49 -4.17 19.95
N TRP A 273 0.22 -4.26 20.33
CA TRP A 273 -0.21 -5.05 21.49
C TRP A 273 -0.40 -6.49 21.06
N ILE A 274 0.49 -7.37 21.51
CA ILE A 274 0.44 -8.80 21.23
C ILE A 274 0.04 -9.52 22.51
N GLN A 275 -1.00 -10.35 22.41
CA GLN A 275 -1.39 -11.24 23.50
C GLN A 275 -0.53 -12.51 23.46
N ILE A 276 0.25 -12.74 24.50
CA ILE A 276 1.09 -13.92 24.70
C ILE A 276 0.39 -14.82 25.72
N GLY A 277 -0.23 -15.91 25.25
CA GLY A 277 -1.04 -16.81 26.06
C GLY A 277 -2.40 -16.21 26.47
N ASP A 278 -3.07 -16.81 27.44
CA ASP A 278 -4.48 -16.47 27.73
C ASP A 278 -4.66 -15.17 28.54
N THR A 279 -3.58 -14.57 29.07
CA THR A 279 -3.70 -13.47 30.06
C THR A 279 -2.70 -12.32 29.93
N THR A 280 -1.66 -12.42 29.10
CA THR A 280 -0.59 -11.41 29.08
C THR A 280 -0.57 -10.63 27.77
N THR A 281 -0.85 -9.32 27.82
CA THR A 281 -0.69 -8.43 26.67
C THR A 281 0.62 -7.66 26.78
N VAL A 282 1.49 -7.79 25.77
CA VAL A 282 2.78 -7.10 25.70
C VAL A 282 2.75 -6.09 24.57
N ASN A 283 3.15 -4.86 24.85
CA ASN A 283 3.38 -3.84 23.83
C ASN A 283 4.80 -3.96 23.28
N ILE A 284 4.93 -4.19 21.98
CA ILE A 284 6.21 -4.22 21.27
C ILE A 284 6.31 -2.96 20.41
N PRO A 285 7.32 -2.10 20.60
CA PRO A 285 7.55 -0.99 19.71
C PRO A 285 8.04 -1.48 18.34
N ASP A 286 7.22 -1.26 17.31
CA ASP A 286 7.47 -1.71 15.93
C ASP A 286 8.44 -0.77 15.19
N ILE A 287 8.51 0.48 15.64
CA ILE A 287 9.36 1.51 15.05
C ILE A 287 10.50 1.84 16.04
N PRO A 288 11.78 1.59 15.68
CA PRO A 288 12.91 2.03 16.47
C PRO A 288 12.94 3.56 16.46
N GLU A 289 12.71 4.13 17.63
CA GLU A 289 12.79 5.55 17.91
C GLU A 289 13.13 5.72 19.41
N TRP A 290 13.82 6.79 19.78
CA TRP A 290 14.41 6.90 21.11
C TRP A 290 13.38 6.91 22.25
N GLY A 291 12.18 7.47 22.05
CA GLY A 291 11.10 7.47 23.03
C GLY A 291 10.56 6.06 23.34
N ALA A 292 10.37 5.24 22.32
CA ALA A 292 10.00 3.84 22.42
C ALA A 292 11.07 3.01 23.16
N MET A 293 12.34 3.30 22.91
CA MET A 293 13.45 2.69 23.65
C MET A 293 13.36 3.03 25.14
N MET A 294 13.08 4.29 25.48
CA MET A 294 12.87 4.73 26.87
C MET A 294 11.65 4.06 27.52
N ALA A 295 10.55 3.95 26.78
CA ALA A 295 9.32 3.31 27.24
C ALA A 295 9.54 1.85 27.65
N GLY A 296 10.21 1.08 26.80
CA GLY A 296 10.53 -0.33 27.05
C GLY A 296 11.57 -0.53 28.16
N ALA A 297 12.44 0.45 28.37
CA ALA A 297 13.52 0.36 29.34
C ALA A 297 13.12 0.77 30.77
N ARG A 298 11.98 1.44 30.97
CA ARG A 298 11.56 2.01 32.27
C ARG A 298 11.51 0.98 33.42
N GLN A 299 11.14 -0.26 33.13
CA GLN A 299 11.05 -1.32 34.13
C GLN A 299 12.42 -1.91 34.51
N PHE A 300 13.45 -1.66 33.70
CA PHE A 300 14.80 -2.18 33.89
C PHE A 300 15.81 -1.15 34.41
N VAL A 301 15.37 0.06 34.77
CA VAL A 301 16.23 1.16 35.23
C VAL A 301 17.24 0.72 36.30
N ARG A 302 16.80 -0.13 37.24
CA ARG A 302 17.64 -0.62 38.35
C ARG A 302 18.49 -1.85 38.02
N SER A 303 18.05 -2.69 37.09
CA SER A 303 18.63 -4.02 36.85
C SER A 303 19.46 -4.11 35.57
N LYS A 304 19.12 -3.33 34.53
CA LYS A 304 19.75 -3.33 33.20
C LYS A 304 19.93 -1.90 32.71
N THR A 305 20.76 -1.13 33.41
CA THR A 305 20.88 0.32 33.26
C THR A 305 21.24 0.78 31.83
N TRP A 306 21.96 -0.04 31.06
CA TRP A 306 22.33 0.28 29.67
C TRP A 306 21.11 0.52 28.76
N MET A 307 19.99 -0.14 29.00
CA MET A 307 18.76 0.01 28.20
C MET A 307 18.17 1.43 28.27
N VAL A 308 18.29 2.08 29.43
CA VAL A 308 17.77 3.45 29.65
C VAL A 308 18.84 4.49 29.37
N PHE A 309 20.09 4.21 29.74
CA PHE A 309 21.17 5.18 29.72
C PHE A 309 21.48 5.70 28.31
N TYR A 310 21.60 4.81 27.32
CA TYR A 310 21.99 5.22 25.97
C TYR A 310 20.92 6.03 25.22
N PRO A 311 19.62 5.65 25.18
CA PRO A 311 18.60 6.50 24.58
C PRO A 311 18.44 7.83 25.33
N ALA A 312 18.57 7.84 26.67
CA ALA A 312 18.56 9.08 27.44
C ALA A 312 19.77 9.99 27.09
N LEU A 313 20.95 9.40 26.92
CA LEU A 313 22.15 10.12 26.50
C LEU A 313 22.00 10.69 25.08
N ALA A 314 21.37 9.96 24.17
CA ALA A 314 21.09 10.43 22.82
C ALA A 314 20.15 11.66 22.83
N PHE A 315 19.05 11.61 23.60
CA PHE A 315 18.19 12.78 23.82
C PHE A 315 18.97 13.94 24.45
N PHE A 316 19.76 13.70 25.50
CA PHE A 316 20.56 14.73 26.16
C PHE A 316 21.52 15.42 25.19
N LEU A 317 22.29 14.66 24.42
CA LEU A 317 23.23 15.20 23.44
C LEU A 317 22.50 15.99 22.35
N ALA A 318 21.35 15.51 21.86
CA ALA A 318 20.57 16.24 20.87
C ALA A 318 20.01 17.55 21.40
N VAL A 319 19.38 17.54 22.57
CA VAL A 319 18.86 18.75 23.23
C VAL A 319 19.99 19.75 23.50
N LEU A 320 21.13 19.28 24.02
CA LEU A 320 22.31 20.11 24.26
C LEU A 320 22.86 20.70 22.94
N GLY A 321 22.97 19.89 21.90
CA GLY A 321 23.48 20.29 20.59
C GLY A 321 22.65 21.39 19.95
N PHE A 322 21.32 21.21 19.89
CA PHE A 322 20.41 22.22 19.34
C PHE A 322 20.36 23.49 20.19
N ASN A 323 20.37 23.40 21.52
CA ASN A 323 20.39 24.57 22.40
C ASN A 323 21.70 25.38 22.27
N LEU A 324 22.85 24.72 22.26
CA LEU A 324 24.16 25.36 22.07
C LEU A 324 24.28 25.99 20.68
N LEU A 325 23.81 25.29 19.64
CA LEU A 325 23.79 25.82 18.27
C LEU A 325 22.90 27.07 18.17
N GLY A 326 21.69 27.02 18.75
CA GLY A 326 20.75 28.13 18.75
C GLY A 326 21.31 29.36 19.48
N GLU A 327 21.88 29.18 20.67
CA GLU A 327 22.51 30.26 21.43
C GLU A 327 23.75 30.82 20.71
N GLY A 328 24.53 29.94 20.08
CA GLY A 328 25.66 30.31 19.22
C GLY A 328 25.22 31.20 18.05
N LEU A 329 24.18 30.78 17.32
CA LEU A 329 23.57 31.54 16.22
C LEU A 329 23.02 32.88 16.71
N ARG A 330 22.34 32.92 17.86
CA ARG A 330 21.79 34.13 18.48
C ARG A 330 22.86 35.20 18.68
N ARG A 331 24.00 34.81 19.28
CA ARG A 331 25.13 35.72 19.52
C ARG A 331 25.76 36.24 18.22
N ILE A 332 25.83 35.43 17.17
CA ILE A 332 26.35 35.86 15.86
C ILE A 332 25.40 36.83 15.20
N VAL A 333 24.10 36.54 15.18
CA VAL A 333 23.09 37.41 14.56
C VAL A 333 23.07 38.79 15.24
N GLN A 334 23.18 38.82 16.58
CA GLN A 334 23.30 40.06 17.35
C GLN A 334 24.58 40.84 17.04
N LYS A 335 25.71 40.17 16.78
CA LYS A 335 27.01 40.82 16.53
C LYS A 335 27.28 41.18 15.06
N ARG A 336 26.74 40.44 14.08
CA ARG A 336 27.22 40.50 12.67
C ARG A 336 26.16 40.66 11.58
N GLY A 337 24.86 40.70 11.89
CA GLY A 337 23.82 40.92 10.87
C GLY A 337 23.89 39.92 9.71
N VAL A 338 23.32 38.73 9.88
CA VAL A 338 23.39 37.66 8.88
C VAL A 338 22.39 37.91 7.74
N SER A 339 22.82 37.72 6.48
CA SER A 339 21.97 37.87 5.29
C SER A 339 20.86 36.81 5.26
N THR A 340 19.61 37.27 5.21
CA THR A 340 18.38 36.47 5.10
C THR A 340 18.36 35.51 3.91
N ALA A 341 19.13 35.80 2.85
CA ALA A 341 19.21 34.97 1.64
C ALA A 341 19.87 33.60 1.88
N PHE A 342 20.86 33.52 2.78
CA PHE A 342 21.56 32.27 3.09
C PHE A 342 20.64 31.26 3.79
N ILE A 343 19.80 31.77 4.69
CA ILE A 343 18.83 30.98 5.46
C ILE A 343 17.75 30.44 4.53
N LEU A 344 17.18 31.27 3.66
CA LEU A 344 16.13 30.85 2.73
C LEU A 344 16.64 29.79 1.74
N MET A 345 17.89 29.90 1.27
CA MET A 345 18.50 28.86 0.45
C MET A 345 18.71 27.54 1.20
N ALA A 346 19.15 27.58 2.46
CA ALA A 346 19.31 26.36 3.26
C ALA A 346 17.97 25.66 3.54
N THR A 347 16.92 26.41 3.86
CA THR A 347 15.57 25.86 4.06
C THR A 347 14.99 25.31 2.75
N ALA A 348 15.15 26.03 1.64
CA ALA A 348 14.71 25.55 0.32
C ALA A 348 15.46 24.29 -0.11
N TYR A 349 16.76 24.19 0.16
CA TYR A 349 17.58 23.01 -0.11
C TYR A 349 17.12 21.80 0.71
N ILE A 350 16.81 21.98 2.00
CA ILE A 350 16.30 20.91 2.87
C ILE A 350 14.89 20.47 2.46
N ILE A 351 13.98 21.39 2.11
CA ILE A 351 12.63 21.04 1.63
C ILE A 351 12.71 20.25 0.31
N THR A 352 13.64 20.61 -0.58
CA THR A 352 13.78 19.98 -1.90
C THR A 352 14.57 18.67 -1.88
N HIS A 353 15.47 18.48 -0.91
CA HIS A 353 16.36 17.30 -0.85
C HIS A 353 16.08 16.37 0.34
N VAL A 354 15.23 16.78 1.29
CA VAL A 354 14.90 16.03 2.54
C VAL A 354 13.37 15.94 2.79
N GLY A 355 12.52 16.59 1.97
CA GLY A 355 11.05 16.46 1.99
C GLY A 355 10.51 15.22 1.23
N PRO A 356 9.24 14.81 1.44
CA PRO A 356 8.84 13.41 1.52
C PRO A 356 9.02 12.68 0.19
N ALA A 357 9.33 11.38 0.31
CA ALA A 357 9.04 10.43 -0.76
C ALA A 357 7.63 10.68 -1.32
N PRO A 358 7.41 10.54 -2.64
CA PRO A 358 6.13 10.86 -3.27
C PRO A 358 4.98 10.28 -2.45
N SER A 359 3.97 11.10 -2.15
CA SER A 359 2.71 10.59 -1.59
C SER A 359 2.23 9.49 -2.53
N TYR A 360 2.23 8.23 -2.09
CA TYR A 360 1.91 7.10 -2.96
C TYR A 360 0.48 7.18 -3.50
N ALA A 361 -0.42 7.87 -2.80
CA ALA A 361 -1.73 8.25 -3.32
C ALA A 361 -1.64 9.09 -4.60
N SER A 362 -0.68 10.03 -4.68
CA SER A 362 -0.45 10.84 -5.89
C SER A 362 0.20 10.06 -7.04
N LEU A 363 0.90 8.96 -6.75
CA LEU A 363 1.37 8.03 -7.77
C LEU A 363 0.22 7.16 -8.27
N ALA A 364 -0.61 6.65 -7.37
CA ALA A 364 -1.79 5.86 -7.71
C ALA A 364 -2.78 6.63 -8.60
N GLN A 365 -3.03 7.91 -8.30
CA GLN A 365 -3.88 8.81 -9.09
C GLN A 365 -3.40 9.07 -10.52
N ARG A 366 -2.16 8.70 -10.88
CA ARG A 366 -1.62 8.87 -12.24
C ARG A 366 -1.85 7.66 -13.14
N PHE A 367 -2.55 6.63 -12.65
CA PHE A 367 -2.91 5.47 -13.46
C PHE A 367 -3.74 5.92 -14.67
N ASP A 368 -3.34 5.52 -15.87
CA ASP A 368 -3.99 5.92 -17.12
C ASP A 368 -4.92 4.81 -17.64
N GLY A 369 -6.23 5.01 -17.45
CA GLY A 369 -7.25 4.08 -17.93
C GLY A 369 -7.30 3.93 -19.46
N GLN A 370 -6.85 4.93 -20.23
CA GLN A 370 -6.77 4.83 -21.70
C GLN A 370 -5.56 4.00 -22.13
N ALA A 371 -4.44 4.13 -21.43
CA ALA A 371 -3.28 3.26 -21.66
C ALA A 371 -3.64 1.79 -21.36
N ALA A 372 -4.33 1.53 -20.25
CA ALA A 372 -4.86 0.20 -19.96
C ALA A 372 -5.82 -0.29 -21.07
N LEU A 373 -6.76 0.55 -21.54
CA LEU A 373 -7.66 0.18 -22.64
C LEU A 373 -6.91 -0.21 -23.93
N SER A 374 -5.79 0.45 -24.23
CA SER A 374 -4.97 0.09 -25.40
C SER A 374 -4.37 -1.31 -25.31
N HIS A 375 -4.02 -1.79 -24.11
CA HIS A 375 -3.59 -3.16 -23.88
C HIS A 375 -4.74 -4.15 -24.07
N VAL A 376 -5.95 -3.82 -23.62
CA VAL A 376 -7.15 -4.64 -23.88
C VAL A 376 -7.38 -4.78 -25.38
N GLN A 377 -7.33 -3.69 -26.13
CA GLN A 377 -7.50 -3.69 -27.59
C GLN A 377 -6.43 -4.53 -28.31
N ALA A 378 -5.18 -4.48 -27.84
CA ALA A 378 -4.11 -5.31 -28.40
C ALA A 378 -4.35 -6.81 -28.14
N LEU A 379 -4.77 -7.16 -26.93
CA LEU A 379 -5.05 -8.55 -26.56
C LEU A 379 -6.34 -9.07 -27.21
N THR A 380 -7.28 -8.21 -27.56
CA THR A 380 -8.57 -8.59 -28.20
C THR A 380 -8.58 -8.36 -29.71
N ALA A 381 -7.42 -8.04 -30.30
CA ALA A 381 -7.31 -7.81 -31.73
C ALA A 381 -7.76 -9.06 -32.53
N PRO A 382 -8.31 -8.90 -33.75
CA PRO A 382 -8.82 -10.02 -34.55
C PRO A 382 -7.80 -11.15 -34.77
N GLU A 383 -6.51 -10.82 -34.82
CA GLU A 383 -5.40 -11.77 -34.98
C GLU A 383 -5.24 -12.70 -33.76
N MET A 384 -5.73 -12.29 -32.59
CA MET A 384 -5.68 -13.04 -31.35
C MET A 384 -6.74 -14.14 -31.29
N ASP A 385 -7.73 -14.15 -32.20
CA ASP A 385 -8.75 -15.19 -32.40
C ASP A 385 -9.39 -15.73 -31.10
N GLY A 386 -9.68 -14.84 -30.14
CA GLY A 386 -10.25 -15.17 -28.84
C GLY A 386 -9.31 -15.86 -27.84
N ARG A 387 -8.03 -16.04 -28.21
CA ARG A 387 -6.92 -16.47 -27.34
C ARG A 387 -7.15 -17.76 -26.57
N GLN A 388 -7.81 -18.76 -27.16
CA GLN A 388 -7.94 -20.05 -26.48
C GLN A 388 -6.56 -20.68 -26.27
N ALA A 389 -6.30 -21.17 -25.05
CA ALA A 389 -5.04 -21.83 -24.72
C ALA A 389 -4.71 -22.94 -25.73
N GLY A 390 -3.45 -23.00 -26.16
CA GLY A 390 -2.98 -23.91 -27.21
C GLY A 390 -3.19 -23.43 -28.66
N THR A 391 -3.81 -22.27 -28.88
CA THR A 391 -3.96 -21.68 -30.22
C THR A 391 -2.83 -20.68 -30.56
N PRO A 392 -2.59 -20.37 -31.85
CA PRO A 392 -1.67 -19.30 -32.24
C PRO A 392 -2.02 -17.93 -31.64
N GLY A 393 -3.31 -17.67 -31.38
CA GLY A 393 -3.76 -16.43 -30.75
C GLY A 393 -3.33 -16.32 -29.29
N ALA A 394 -3.39 -17.42 -28.52
CA ALA A 394 -2.85 -17.46 -27.16
C ALA A 394 -1.32 -17.32 -27.16
N ASP A 395 -0.62 -17.96 -28.10
CA ASP A 395 0.84 -17.81 -28.27
C ASP A 395 1.24 -16.35 -28.52
N ALA A 396 0.51 -15.67 -29.41
CA ALA A 396 0.72 -14.25 -29.71
C ALA A 396 0.44 -13.35 -28.50
N ALA A 397 -0.62 -13.64 -27.72
CA ALA A 397 -0.91 -12.92 -26.49
C ALA A 397 0.18 -13.11 -25.43
N ALA A 398 0.67 -14.34 -25.24
CA ALA A 398 1.78 -14.63 -24.34
C ALA A 398 3.06 -13.90 -24.76
N ALA A 399 3.37 -13.88 -26.05
CA ALA A 399 4.51 -13.14 -26.61
C ALA A 399 4.37 -11.62 -26.37
N TYR A 400 3.18 -11.05 -26.58
CA TYR A 400 2.90 -9.65 -26.33
C TYR A 400 3.17 -9.27 -24.87
N ILE A 401 2.66 -10.07 -23.92
CA ILE A 401 2.85 -9.83 -22.48
C ILE A 401 4.34 -9.91 -22.11
N ALA A 402 5.05 -10.94 -22.60
CA ALA A 402 6.48 -11.11 -22.36
C ALA A 402 7.30 -9.93 -22.90
N GLU A 403 6.95 -9.41 -24.08
CA GLU A 403 7.60 -8.24 -24.66
C GLU A 403 7.40 -6.99 -23.80
N ARG A 404 6.18 -6.76 -23.28
CA ARG A 404 5.90 -5.64 -22.37
C ARG A 404 6.68 -5.78 -21.05
N PHE A 405 6.76 -6.98 -20.48
CA PHE A 405 7.58 -7.23 -19.28
C PHE A 405 9.06 -6.93 -19.52
N ALA A 406 9.60 -7.31 -20.68
CA ALA A 406 10.96 -6.99 -21.08
C ALA A 406 11.17 -5.47 -21.27
N GLU A 407 10.23 -4.78 -21.94
CA GLU A 407 10.26 -3.33 -22.14
C GLU A 407 10.28 -2.57 -20.81
N TYR A 408 9.52 -3.04 -19.82
CA TYR A 408 9.47 -2.43 -18.49
C TYR A 408 10.66 -2.79 -17.60
N GLY A 409 11.63 -3.56 -18.11
CA GLY A 409 12.89 -3.88 -17.44
C GLY A 409 12.75 -4.87 -16.29
N LEU A 410 11.73 -5.72 -16.31
CA LEU A 410 11.55 -6.76 -15.30
C LEU A 410 12.58 -7.89 -15.45
N GLU A 411 12.78 -8.65 -14.39
CA GLU A 411 13.67 -9.80 -14.38
C GLU A 411 12.88 -11.09 -14.67
N THR A 412 13.53 -12.06 -15.31
CA THR A 412 13.00 -13.43 -15.44
C THR A 412 13.19 -14.19 -14.12
N LEU A 413 12.48 -15.30 -13.92
CA LEU A 413 12.59 -16.13 -12.70
C LEU A 413 14.04 -16.56 -12.41
N LYS A 414 14.79 -16.88 -13.47
CA LYS A 414 16.21 -17.20 -13.43
C LYS A 414 16.85 -16.60 -14.68
N PRO A 415 18.12 -16.15 -14.62
CA PRO A 415 18.81 -15.58 -15.78
C PRO A 415 18.86 -16.48 -17.03
N THR A 416 18.63 -17.79 -16.86
CA THR A 416 18.61 -18.79 -17.94
C THR A 416 17.21 -19.10 -18.49
N LEU A 417 16.15 -18.57 -17.88
CA LEU A 417 14.76 -18.77 -18.27
C LEU A 417 14.23 -17.54 -19.03
N ASP A 418 13.30 -17.79 -19.93
CA ASP A 418 12.48 -16.75 -20.57
C ASP A 418 11.34 -16.33 -19.62
N PHE A 419 10.67 -15.21 -19.92
CA PHE A 419 9.42 -14.82 -19.28
C PHE A 419 8.31 -15.83 -19.56
N ARG A 420 8.38 -16.52 -20.70
CA ARG A 420 7.47 -17.59 -21.09
C ARG A 420 7.91 -18.92 -20.48
N LEU A 421 7.04 -19.52 -19.69
CA LEU A 421 7.20 -20.86 -19.12
C LEU A 421 6.24 -21.83 -19.83
N PRO A 422 6.74 -22.69 -20.71
CA PRO A 422 5.89 -23.62 -21.44
C PRO A 422 5.35 -24.72 -20.54
N MET A 423 4.13 -25.15 -20.84
CA MET A 423 3.46 -26.31 -20.26
C MET A 423 2.71 -27.10 -21.32
N THR A 424 2.47 -28.37 -21.02
CA THR A 424 1.68 -29.27 -21.85
C THR A 424 0.37 -29.58 -21.14
N ALA A 425 -0.74 -29.52 -21.88
CA ALA A 425 -2.07 -29.83 -21.37
C ALA A 425 -2.75 -30.87 -22.27
N GLN A 426 -3.57 -31.74 -21.68
CA GLN A 426 -4.38 -32.69 -22.43
C GLN A 426 -5.82 -32.19 -22.52
N VAL A 427 -6.34 -32.11 -23.74
CA VAL A 427 -7.67 -31.55 -24.00
C VAL A 427 -8.44 -32.41 -24.98
N VAL A 428 -9.76 -32.22 -24.96
CA VAL A 428 -10.65 -32.62 -26.04
C VAL A 428 -11.34 -31.38 -26.58
N THR A 429 -11.66 -31.38 -27.86
CA THR A 429 -12.27 -30.24 -28.53
C THR A 429 -13.53 -30.66 -29.26
N PRO A 430 -14.62 -29.90 -29.18
CA PRO A 430 -15.78 -30.14 -30.02
C PRO A 430 -15.38 -30.04 -31.50
N THR A 431 -15.59 -31.12 -32.27
CA THR A 431 -15.33 -31.12 -33.71
C THR A 431 -16.52 -30.57 -34.50
N GLU A 432 -17.69 -30.61 -33.89
CA GLU A 432 -18.94 -30.05 -34.36
C GLU A 432 -19.52 -29.14 -33.27
N GLN A 433 -20.46 -28.27 -33.65
CA GLN A 433 -21.14 -27.41 -32.70
C GLN A 433 -21.99 -28.29 -31.75
N PRO A 434 -21.78 -28.24 -30.42
CA PRO A 434 -22.64 -28.97 -29.49
C PRO A 434 -24.08 -28.47 -29.59
N GLU A 435 -25.04 -29.39 -29.60
CA GLU A 435 -26.47 -29.07 -29.67
C GLU A 435 -27.20 -29.54 -28.40
N LEU A 436 -28.03 -28.66 -27.87
CA LEU A 436 -28.96 -28.96 -26.78
C LEU A 436 -30.32 -28.37 -27.16
N ALA A 437 -31.36 -29.19 -27.17
CA ALA A 437 -32.72 -28.72 -27.44
C ALA A 437 -33.75 -29.42 -26.56
N LEU A 438 -34.72 -28.63 -26.10
CA LEU A 438 -35.96 -29.10 -25.50
C LEU A 438 -36.88 -29.58 -26.63
N LEU A 439 -37.36 -30.82 -26.56
CA LEU A 439 -38.25 -31.42 -27.55
C LEU A 439 -39.65 -31.63 -26.97
N ASP A 440 -40.69 -31.42 -27.78
CA ASP A 440 -42.07 -31.76 -27.40
C ASP A 440 -42.35 -33.27 -27.41
N GLN A 441 -43.60 -33.64 -27.10
CA GLN A 441 -44.08 -35.04 -27.12
C GLN A 441 -44.04 -35.69 -28.51
N THR A 442 -43.90 -34.90 -29.58
CA THR A 442 -43.80 -35.36 -30.97
C THR A 442 -42.36 -35.45 -31.47
N GLY A 443 -41.39 -35.05 -30.63
CA GLY A 443 -39.96 -35.01 -30.96
C GLY A 443 -39.54 -33.77 -31.76
N GLN A 444 -40.37 -32.71 -31.82
CA GLN A 444 -40.01 -31.45 -32.46
C GLN A 444 -39.35 -30.49 -31.45
N PRO A 445 -38.34 -29.71 -31.85
CA PRO A 445 -37.68 -28.76 -30.97
C PRO A 445 -38.62 -27.61 -30.58
N LEU A 446 -38.90 -27.48 -29.28
CA LEU A 446 -39.62 -26.35 -28.68
C LEU A 446 -38.68 -25.18 -28.44
N HIS A 447 -37.46 -25.48 -28.00
CA HIS A 447 -36.44 -24.48 -27.71
C HIS A 447 -35.06 -25.08 -27.95
N SER A 448 -34.16 -24.30 -28.56
CA SER A 448 -32.76 -24.68 -28.78
C SER A 448 -31.87 -23.74 -27.98
N PHE A 449 -30.87 -24.31 -27.32
CA PHE A 449 -29.98 -23.59 -26.41
C PHE A 449 -28.63 -23.36 -27.09
N THR A 450 -27.91 -22.33 -26.64
CA THR A 450 -26.64 -21.87 -27.19
C THR A 450 -25.47 -22.31 -26.32
N HIS A 451 -24.52 -23.05 -26.89
CA HIS A 451 -23.32 -23.50 -26.19
C HIS A 451 -22.46 -22.32 -25.71
N ARG A 452 -21.95 -22.40 -24.48
CA ARG A 452 -21.25 -21.35 -23.70
C ARG A 452 -22.12 -20.15 -23.28
N VAL A 453 -23.42 -20.18 -23.52
CA VAL A 453 -24.37 -19.15 -23.04
C VAL A 453 -25.41 -19.78 -22.12
N ASP A 454 -26.02 -20.86 -22.60
CA ASP A 454 -27.08 -21.59 -21.89
C ASP A 454 -26.55 -22.89 -21.27
N PHE A 455 -25.54 -23.50 -21.89
CA PHE A 455 -24.96 -24.77 -21.45
C PHE A 455 -23.48 -24.95 -21.80
N GLY A 456 -22.81 -25.88 -21.10
CA GLY A 456 -21.44 -26.31 -21.36
C GLY A 456 -21.27 -27.82 -21.27
N VAL A 457 -20.35 -28.37 -22.08
CA VAL A 457 -20.04 -29.81 -22.09
C VAL A 457 -19.11 -30.17 -20.92
N ASP A 458 -19.35 -31.30 -20.27
CA ASP A 458 -18.53 -31.81 -19.16
C ASP A 458 -18.01 -33.21 -19.48
N ILE A 459 -16.69 -33.40 -19.43
CA ILE A 459 -16.02 -34.68 -19.73
C ILE A 459 -15.61 -35.44 -18.45
N ARG A 460 -15.93 -34.90 -17.27
CA ARG A 460 -15.63 -35.55 -15.99
C ARG A 460 -16.49 -36.80 -15.82
N GLY A 461 -15.96 -37.76 -15.09
CA GLY A 461 -16.56 -39.08 -14.92
C GLY A 461 -16.76 -39.77 -16.26
N HIS A 462 -18.01 -40.08 -16.56
CA HIS A 462 -18.44 -40.74 -17.80
C HIS A 462 -18.80 -39.76 -18.93
N GLY A 463 -18.50 -38.46 -18.77
CA GLY A 463 -18.77 -37.44 -19.77
C GLY A 463 -17.98 -37.65 -21.05
N GLY A 464 -18.65 -37.59 -22.20
CA GLY A 464 -18.00 -37.73 -23.50
C GLY A 464 -18.94 -37.48 -24.68
N SER A 465 -18.52 -37.94 -25.86
CA SER A 465 -19.34 -37.83 -27.07
C SER A 465 -20.59 -38.72 -27.00
N GLY A 466 -21.68 -38.23 -27.59
CA GLY A 466 -22.92 -38.99 -27.72
C GLY A 466 -24.02 -38.16 -28.37
N GLU A 467 -24.98 -38.88 -28.96
CA GLU A 467 -26.21 -38.32 -29.49
C GLU A 467 -27.39 -39.00 -28.79
N VAL A 468 -28.27 -38.21 -28.18
CA VAL A 468 -29.36 -38.69 -27.33
C VAL A 468 -30.64 -37.94 -27.65
N ASN A 469 -31.71 -38.71 -27.87
CA ASN A 469 -33.08 -38.23 -27.93
C ASN A 469 -33.91 -39.07 -26.93
N ALA A 470 -34.11 -38.57 -25.72
CA ALA A 470 -34.72 -39.35 -24.65
C ALA A 470 -35.58 -38.52 -23.67
N PRO A 471 -36.54 -39.15 -22.97
CA PRO A 471 -37.31 -38.52 -21.91
C PRO A 471 -36.41 -38.04 -20.76
N LEU A 472 -36.84 -36.98 -20.07
CA LEU A 472 -36.15 -36.42 -18.91
C LEU A 472 -36.67 -37.02 -17.60
N ALA A 473 -35.73 -37.35 -16.71
CA ALA A 473 -35.97 -37.77 -15.35
C ALA A 473 -35.40 -36.74 -14.38
N LEU A 474 -36.26 -35.94 -13.76
CA LEU A 474 -35.88 -34.99 -12.71
C LEU A 474 -35.61 -35.74 -11.41
N LEU A 475 -34.45 -35.54 -10.82
CA LEU A 475 -34.03 -36.15 -9.56
C LEU A 475 -33.79 -35.09 -8.48
N ALA A 476 -34.27 -35.39 -7.27
CA ALA A 476 -34.07 -34.61 -6.07
C ALA A 476 -33.47 -35.49 -4.96
N PHE A 477 -32.48 -34.96 -4.24
CA PHE A 477 -31.74 -35.70 -3.20
C PHE A 477 -31.96 -35.03 -1.84
N PHE A 478 -32.33 -35.82 -0.84
CA PHE A 478 -32.71 -35.32 0.50
C PHE A 478 -31.74 -35.73 1.61
N LYS A 479 -30.64 -36.42 1.26
CA LYS A 479 -29.59 -36.83 2.20
C LYS A 479 -28.24 -36.23 1.82
N PRO A 480 -27.35 -35.99 2.82
CA PRO A 480 -26.01 -35.49 2.54
C PRO A 480 -25.06 -36.58 2.01
N THR A 481 -25.35 -37.85 2.27
CA THR A 481 -24.51 -38.99 1.88
C THR A 481 -25.38 -40.18 1.50
N TYR A 482 -24.92 -40.97 0.53
CA TYR A 482 -25.64 -42.12 -0.02
C TYR A 482 -24.76 -43.37 -0.05
N THR A 483 -25.41 -44.51 0.12
CA THR A 483 -24.89 -45.85 -0.14
C THR A 483 -25.53 -46.42 -1.41
N VAL A 484 -24.89 -47.40 -2.04
CA VAL A 484 -25.38 -47.97 -3.32
C VAL A 484 -26.76 -48.61 -3.16
N GLU A 485 -27.04 -49.19 -2.00
CA GLU A 485 -28.32 -49.79 -1.63
C GLU A 485 -29.45 -48.76 -1.58
N GLU A 486 -29.15 -47.50 -1.26
CA GLU A 486 -30.18 -46.45 -1.16
C GLU A 486 -30.71 -46.01 -2.53
N PHE A 487 -30.06 -46.37 -3.63
CA PHE A 487 -30.56 -46.21 -5.00
C PHE A 487 -31.35 -47.43 -5.50
N GLU A 488 -31.68 -48.39 -4.64
CA GLU A 488 -32.54 -49.51 -5.02
C GLU A 488 -33.91 -49.00 -5.54
N GLY A 489 -34.32 -49.50 -6.71
CA GLY A 489 -35.56 -49.09 -7.36
C GLY A 489 -35.45 -47.89 -8.30
N LEU A 490 -34.31 -47.18 -8.34
CA LEU A 490 -34.08 -46.12 -9.33
C LEU A 490 -33.83 -46.73 -10.73
N ASP A 491 -34.69 -46.39 -11.70
CA ASP A 491 -34.62 -46.87 -13.08
C ASP A 491 -34.49 -45.72 -14.09
N LEU A 492 -33.26 -45.53 -14.59
CA LEU A 492 -32.93 -44.48 -15.55
C LEU A 492 -32.77 -45.03 -16.98
N ARG A 493 -33.12 -46.29 -17.24
CA ARG A 493 -32.95 -46.93 -18.55
C ARG A 493 -33.62 -46.13 -19.66
N GLY A 494 -32.81 -45.64 -20.59
CA GLY A 494 -33.28 -44.88 -21.75
C GLY A 494 -33.74 -43.45 -21.44
N ARG A 495 -33.38 -42.91 -20.26
CA ARG A 495 -33.72 -41.55 -19.82
C ARG A 495 -32.48 -40.68 -19.65
N VAL A 496 -32.66 -39.37 -19.80
CA VAL A 496 -31.67 -38.38 -19.41
C VAL A 496 -31.94 -37.94 -17.98
N ALA A 497 -30.95 -38.06 -17.10
CA ALA A 497 -31.08 -37.61 -15.72
C ALA A 497 -30.86 -36.10 -15.62
N LEU A 498 -31.76 -35.38 -14.94
CA LEU A 498 -31.69 -33.95 -14.69
C LEU A 498 -31.64 -33.72 -13.17
N TYR A 499 -30.61 -33.05 -12.66
CA TYR A 499 -30.49 -32.81 -11.22
C TYR A 499 -29.62 -31.59 -10.88
N LEU A 500 -29.80 -31.09 -9.66
CA LEU A 500 -29.00 -30.04 -9.04
C LEU A 500 -27.60 -30.56 -8.69
N GLU A 501 -26.56 -29.95 -9.25
CA GLU A 501 -25.17 -30.39 -9.03
C GLU A 501 -24.73 -30.26 -7.56
N ASP A 502 -25.13 -29.19 -6.89
CA ASP A 502 -24.78 -28.87 -5.50
C ASP A 502 -25.54 -29.71 -4.46
N ASN A 503 -26.60 -30.39 -4.89
CA ASN A 503 -27.43 -31.25 -4.05
C ASN A 503 -27.15 -32.75 -4.29
N ALA A 504 -26.67 -33.11 -5.47
CA ALA A 504 -26.46 -34.51 -5.82
C ALA A 504 -25.30 -35.16 -5.04
N PRO A 505 -25.38 -36.47 -4.76
CA PRO A 505 -24.26 -37.20 -4.18
C PRO A 505 -23.00 -37.09 -5.06
N PRO A 506 -21.80 -37.04 -4.46
CA PRO A 506 -20.55 -37.12 -5.21
C PRO A 506 -20.55 -38.34 -6.15
N ASP A 507 -20.03 -38.16 -7.36
CA ASP A 507 -19.98 -39.19 -8.40
C ASP A 507 -21.33 -39.81 -8.80
N PHE A 508 -22.46 -39.14 -8.55
CA PHE A 508 -23.78 -39.66 -8.93
C PHE A 508 -23.89 -39.97 -10.45
N ALA A 509 -23.09 -39.33 -11.30
CA ALA A 509 -23.01 -39.69 -12.72
C ALA A 509 -22.66 -41.17 -12.96
N VAL A 510 -21.85 -41.78 -12.08
CA VAL A 510 -21.53 -43.22 -12.12
C VAL A 510 -22.77 -44.05 -11.79
N GLU A 511 -23.47 -43.73 -10.71
CA GLU A 511 -24.72 -44.41 -10.35
C GLU A 511 -25.78 -44.24 -11.43
N ALA A 512 -25.96 -43.02 -11.97
CA ALA A 512 -26.90 -42.76 -13.04
C ALA A 512 -26.64 -43.66 -14.26
N GLN A 513 -25.37 -43.83 -14.63
CA GLN A 513 -24.98 -44.75 -15.70
C GLN A 513 -25.29 -46.21 -15.34
N ILE A 514 -24.96 -46.68 -14.13
CA ILE A 514 -25.26 -48.03 -13.65
C ILE A 514 -26.77 -48.32 -13.73
N ARG A 515 -27.61 -47.31 -13.43
CA ARG A 515 -29.08 -47.40 -13.54
C ARG A 515 -29.63 -47.21 -14.95
N GLY A 516 -28.75 -47.06 -15.96
CA GLY A 516 -29.11 -47.07 -17.37
C GLY A 516 -29.37 -45.72 -18.01
N ALA A 517 -28.97 -44.61 -17.37
CA ALA A 517 -29.07 -43.28 -17.97
C ALA A 517 -28.31 -43.21 -19.30
N VAL A 518 -28.89 -42.54 -20.28
CA VAL A 518 -28.30 -42.35 -21.62
C VAL A 518 -27.65 -40.98 -21.80
N GLY A 519 -27.91 -40.04 -20.89
CA GLY A 519 -27.33 -38.70 -20.84
C GLY A 519 -27.59 -38.05 -19.48
N ILE A 520 -26.90 -36.95 -19.18
CA ILE A 520 -27.07 -36.21 -17.92
C ILE A 520 -27.11 -34.69 -18.19
N LEU A 521 -28.05 -34.01 -17.53
CA LEU A 521 -28.12 -32.56 -17.41
C LEU A 521 -27.86 -32.15 -15.95
N LEU A 522 -26.81 -31.37 -15.74
CA LEU A 522 -26.40 -30.83 -14.44
C LEU A 522 -26.88 -29.39 -14.32
N ILE A 523 -27.73 -29.11 -13.33
CA ILE A 523 -28.18 -27.74 -13.05
C ILE A 523 -27.16 -27.09 -12.10
N GLY A 524 -26.50 -26.03 -12.56
CA GLY A 524 -25.49 -25.33 -11.78
C GLY A 524 -25.32 -23.87 -12.21
N GLU A 525 -24.76 -23.05 -11.31
CA GLU A 525 -24.47 -21.64 -11.59
C GLU A 525 -23.28 -21.46 -12.55
N ASP A 526 -22.40 -22.46 -12.64
CA ASP A 526 -21.23 -22.48 -13.53
C ASP A 526 -21.43 -23.46 -14.69
N ILE A 527 -21.60 -22.90 -15.89
CA ILE A 527 -21.74 -23.62 -17.15
C ILE A 527 -20.45 -23.66 -17.98
N THR A 528 -19.31 -23.26 -17.39
CA THR A 528 -18.03 -23.27 -18.10
C THR A 528 -17.70 -24.68 -18.58
N PRO A 529 -17.43 -24.89 -19.90
CA PRO A 529 -17.14 -26.22 -20.42
C PRO A 529 -15.91 -26.85 -19.76
N ARG A 530 -16.04 -28.10 -19.32
CA ARG A 530 -14.95 -28.89 -18.75
C ARG A 530 -14.41 -29.79 -19.85
N LEU A 531 -13.40 -29.30 -20.58
CA LEU A 531 -12.82 -29.95 -21.76
C LEU A 531 -11.32 -30.27 -21.61
N HIS A 532 -10.78 -30.01 -20.43
CA HIS A 532 -9.38 -30.23 -20.08
C HIS A 532 -9.24 -31.40 -19.11
N LEU A 533 -8.21 -32.24 -19.30
CA LEU A 533 -7.87 -33.34 -18.40
C LEU A 533 -6.73 -32.92 -17.45
N GLY A 534 -6.99 -32.92 -16.15
CA GLY A 534 -5.98 -32.64 -15.12
C GLY A 534 -4.89 -33.73 -15.03
N ARG A 535 -3.68 -33.35 -14.61
CA ARG A 535 -2.59 -34.31 -14.35
C ARG A 535 -2.85 -35.03 -13.03
N GLY A 536 -3.20 -36.32 -13.12
CA GLY A 536 -3.28 -37.22 -11.96
C GLY A 536 -4.68 -37.68 -11.57
N ASP A 537 -5.72 -37.20 -12.25
CA ASP A 537 -7.09 -37.57 -11.93
C ASP A 537 -7.57 -38.74 -12.82
N GLN A 538 -7.91 -39.88 -12.19
CA GLN A 538 -8.51 -41.02 -12.88
C GLN A 538 -10.01 -40.82 -13.12
N ASP A 539 -10.54 -39.65 -12.76
CA ASP A 539 -11.96 -39.35 -12.84
C ASP A 539 -12.37 -38.82 -14.21
N TYR A 540 -11.46 -38.56 -15.15
CA TYR A 540 -11.79 -38.09 -16.50
C TYR A 540 -11.91 -39.24 -17.51
N LEU A 541 -12.93 -39.17 -18.39
CA LEU A 541 -13.16 -40.09 -19.52
C LEU A 541 -13.29 -41.58 -19.13
N ARG A 542 -14.09 -41.88 -18.10
CA ARG A 542 -14.45 -43.26 -17.73
C ARG A 542 -15.35 -43.88 -18.79
N LEU A 543 -15.05 -45.13 -19.17
CA LEU A 543 -15.86 -45.90 -20.12
C LEU A 543 -16.92 -46.75 -19.38
N PRO A 544 -18.14 -46.92 -19.93
CA PRO A 544 -18.65 -46.29 -21.16
C PRO A 544 -18.87 -44.77 -20.99
N MET A 545 -18.89 -44.03 -22.09
CA MET A 545 -19.18 -42.58 -22.07
C MET A 545 -20.66 -42.31 -22.37
N LEU A 546 -21.17 -41.18 -21.89
CA LEU A 546 -22.47 -40.59 -22.22
C LEU A 546 -22.35 -39.05 -22.23
N PRO A 547 -23.21 -38.33 -22.99
CA PRO A 547 -23.14 -36.88 -23.01
C PRO A 547 -23.62 -36.30 -21.66
N ILE A 548 -22.73 -35.54 -21.02
CA ILE A 548 -23.00 -34.80 -19.78
C ILE A 548 -22.92 -33.31 -20.11
N VAL A 549 -24.00 -32.59 -19.81
CA VAL A 549 -24.15 -31.17 -20.12
C VAL A 549 -24.55 -30.41 -18.87
N ARG A 550 -23.86 -29.30 -18.62
CA ARG A 550 -24.14 -28.36 -17.53
C ARG A 550 -25.02 -27.25 -18.06
N ILE A 551 -26.11 -26.94 -17.37
CA ILE A 551 -27.10 -25.96 -17.81
C ILE A 551 -27.27 -24.85 -16.79
N SER A 552 -27.53 -23.64 -17.28
CA SER A 552 -27.76 -22.46 -16.44
C SER A 552 -29.10 -22.56 -15.69
N PRO A 553 -29.29 -21.80 -14.60
CA PRO A 553 -30.57 -21.72 -13.90
C PRO A 553 -31.75 -21.39 -14.83
N ASP A 554 -31.57 -20.41 -15.73
CA ASP A 554 -32.59 -20.01 -16.72
C ASP A 554 -32.92 -21.14 -17.70
N THR A 555 -31.90 -21.89 -18.14
CA THR A 555 -32.07 -23.08 -19.00
C THR A 555 -32.82 -24.19 -18.27
N ALA A 556 -32.50 -24.41 -16.98
CA ALA A 556 -33.20 -25.38 -16.16
C ALA A 556 -34.68 -25.01 -15.98
N ASP A 557 -34.99 -23.73 -15.73
CA ASP A 557 -36.39 -23.26 -15.68
C ASP A 557 -37.12 -23.49 -17.01
N ALA A 558 -36.45 -23.34 -18.15
CA ALA A 558 -37.04 -23.66 -19.45
C ALA A 558 -37.38 -25.17 -19.61
N PHE A 559 -36.55 -26.06 -19.06
CA PHE A 559 -36.84 -27.51 -19.01
C PHE A 559 -37.94 -27.86 -17.99
N LEU A 560 -38.09 -27.10 -16.91
CA LEU A 560 -39.09 -27.37 -15.86
C LEU A 560 -40.48 -26.80 -16.17
N ALA A 561 -40.53 -25.67 -16.88
CA ALA A 561 -41.76 -24.93 -17.15
C ALA A 561 -42.89 -25.73 -17.84
N PRO A 562 -42.65 -26.64 -18.82
CA PRO A 562 -43.71 -27.41 -19.47
C PRO A 562 -44.53 -28.28 -18.50
N ASP A 563 -43.92 -28.70 -17.39
CA ASP A 563 -44.53 -29.53 -16.36
C ASP A 563 -45.04 -28.71 -15.15
N GLY A 564 -45.07 -27.39 -15.29
CA GLY A 564 -45.53 -26.44 -14.27
C GLY A 564 -44.62 -26.38 -13.04
N LEU A 565 -43.34 -26.67 -13.22
CA LEU A 565 -42.32 -26.65 -12.17
C LEU A 565 -41.40 -25.44 -12.33
N THR A 566 -40.79 -25.01 -11.23
CA THR A 566 -39.71 -24.01 -11.23
C THR A 566 -38.49 -24.51 -10.47
N LEU A 567 -37.32 -23.98 -10.83
CA LEU A 567 -36.05 -24.28 -10.15
C LEU A 567 -36.08 -23.79 -8.69
N ALA A 568 -36.77 -22.68 -8.42
CA ALA A 568 -36.92 -22.15 -7.06
C ALA A 568 -37.67 -23.12 -6.15
N GLU A 569 -38.78 -23.69 -6.62
CA GLU A 569 -39.54 -24.71 -5.88
C GLU A 569 -38.70 -25.98 -5.67
N LEU A 570 -37.93 -26.41 -6.67
CA LEU A 570 -37.03 -27.55 -6.54
C LEU A 570 -35.96 -27.32 -5.47
N ARG A 571 -35.31 -26.14 -5.48
CA ARG A 571 -34.30 -25.75 -4.47
C ARG A 571 -34.90 -25.66 -3.07
N GLU A 572 -36.12 -25.14 -2.93
CA GLU A 572 -36.83 -25.09 -1.66
C GLU A 572 -37.17 -26.49 -1.14
N ALA A 573 -37.64 -27.38 -2.03
CA ALA A 573 -38.00 -28.75 -1.68
C ALA A 573 -36.81 -29.56 -1.18
N VAL A 574 -35.63 -29.44 -1.79
CA VAL A 574 -34.42 -30.17 -1.34
C VAL A 574 -33.77 -29.55 -0.10
N ALA A 575 -34.09 -28.28 0.22
CA ALA A 575 -33.54 -27.58 1.37
C ALA A 575 -34.34 -27.79 2.67
N ASP A 576 -35.54 -28.38 2.61
CA ASP A 576 -36.41 -28.60 3.77
C ASP A 576 -36.07 -29.92 4.51
N PRO A 577 -35.41 -29.86 5.69
CA PRO A 577 -35.06 -31.07 6.45
C PRO A 577 -36.25 -31.65 7.24
N SER A 578 -37.43 -31.03 7.18
CA SER A 578 -38.62 -31.41 7.96
C SER A 578 -39.60 -32.32 7.23
N ALA A 579 -39.40 -32.51 5.92
CA ALA A 579 -40.23 -33.40 5.15
C ALA A 579 -39.84 -34.87 5.43
N GLU A 580 -40.81 -35.72 5.79
CA GLU A 580 -40.64 -37.18 5.83
C GLU A 580 -40.49 -37.75 4.40
N GLN A 581 -39.43 -37.34 3.71
CA GLN A 581 -39.11 -37.74 2.35
C GLN A 581 -38.16 -38.96 2.34
N GLY A 582 -38.23 -39.76 1.27
CA GLY A 582 -37.31 -40.87 1.03
C GLY A 582 -35.86 -40.39 0.84
N ALA A 583 -34.93 -41.30 0.52
CA ALA A 583 -33.55 -40.90 0.25
C ALA A 583 -33.45 -39.99 -0.99
N TRP A 584 -34.27 -40.23 -2.01
CA TRP A 584 -34.34 -39.45 -3.24
C TRP A 584 -35.77 -39.51 -3.81
N GLU A 585 -36.09 -38.61 -4.73
CA GLU A 585 -37.31 -38.64 -5.53
C GLU A 585 -36.98 -38.51 -7.01
N MET A 586 -37.70 -39.26 -7.86
CA MET A 586 -37.63 -39.19 -9.32
C MET A 586 -38.99 -38.81 -9.88
N ARG A 587 -39.02 -37.78 -10.72
CA ARG A 587 -40.19 -37.37 -11.49
C ARG A 587 -39.89 -37.42 -12.98
N GLU A 588 -40.69 -38.17 -13.73
CA GLU A 588 -40.62 -38.19 -15.19
C GLU A 588 -41.31 -36.95 -15.75
N LEU A 589 -40.61 -36.21 -16.61
CA LEU A 589 -41.14 -35.01 -17.26
C LEU A 589 -41.91 -35.38 -18.52
N SER A 590 -42.88 -34.55 -18.90
CA SER A 590 -43.81 -34.81 -20.01
C SER A 590 -43.20 -34.69 -21.42
N HIS A 591 -41.91 -34.39 -21.50
CA HIS A 591 -41.21 -33.99 -22.72
C HIS A 591 -39.80 -34.63 -22.78
N SER A 592 -39.09 -34.41 -23.88
CA SER A 592 -37.78 -35.05 -24.11
C SER A 592 -36.70 -34.01 -24.41
N VAL A 593 -35.45 -34.46 -24.43
CA VAL A 593 -34.29 -33.63 -24.74
C VAL A 593 -33.49 -34.23 -25.90
N HIS A 594 -32.98 -33.36 -26.77
CA HIS A 594 -31.94 -33.65 -27.73
C HIS A 594 -30.59 -33.18 -27.18
N ILE A 595 -29.60 -34.06 -27.17
CA ILE A 595 -28.21 -33.74 -26.86
C ILE A 595 -27.34 -34.32 -27.96
N HIS A 596 -26.53 -33.49 -28.62
CA HIS A 596 -25.54 -33.91 -29.61
C HIS A 596 -24.17 -33.32 -29.25
N VAL A 597 -23.21 -34.20 -28.95
CA VAL A 597 -21.84 -33.82 -28.60
C VAL A 597 -20.87 -34.72 -29.34
N VAL A 598 -20.00 -34.12 -30.16
CA VAL A 598 -18.91 -34.83 -30.87
C VAL A 598 -17.58 -34.19 -30.49
N LEU A 599 -16.73 -34.96 -29.82
CA LEU A 599 -15.44 -34.52 -29.32
C LEU A 599 -14.31 -35.20 -30.09
N SER A 600 -13.20 -34.49 -30.24
CA SER A 600 -11.95 -35.08 -30.72
C SER A 600 -11.40 -36.10 -29.71
N PRO A 601 -10.55 -37.04 -30.16
CA PRO A 601 -9.73 -37.82 -29.24
C PRO A 601 -8.90 -36.91 -28.34
N VAL A 602 -8.56 -37.40 -27.15
CA VAL A 602 -7.62 -36.71 -26.26
C VAL A 602 -6.32 -36.45 -27.03
N HIS A 603 -5.91 -35.19 -27.04
CA HIS A 603 -4.66 -34.76 -27.66
C HIS A 603 -3.96 -33.74 -26.78
N GLU A 604 -2.65 -33.64 -26.96
CA GLU A 604 -1.80 -32.72 -26.20
C GLU A 604 -1.66 -31.40 -26.95
N ILE A 605 -1.75 -30.31 -26.19
CA ILE A 605 -1.47 -28.94 -26.65
C ILE A 605 -0.31 -28.35 -25.84
N GLN A 606 0.41 -27.42 -26.45
CA GLN A 606 1.44 -26.61 -25.78
C GLN A 606 0.89 -25.21 -25.53
N THR A 607 1.10 -24.69 -24.34
CA THR A 607 0.69 -23.33 -23.96
C THR A 607 1.60 -22.80 -22.87
N ASP A 608 1.63 -21.48 -22.65
CA ASP A 608 2.65 -20.86 -21.81
C ASP A 608 2.04 -20.03 -20.68
N ASN A 609 2.61 -20.14 -19.49
CA ASN A 609 2.50 -19.10 -18.49
C ASN A 609 3.50 -17.98 -18.80
N VAL A 610 3.15 -16.72 -18.48
CA VAL A 610 4.10 -15.59 -18.60
C VAL A 610 4.35 -14.98 -17.23
N LEU A 611 5.58 -15.02 -16.75
CA LEU A 611 5.96 -14.61 -15.40
C LEU A 611 7.13 -13.65 -15.42
N ALA A 612 7.04 -12.59 -14.62
CA ALA A 612 8.12 -11.64 -14.41
C ALA A 612 8.30 -11.27 -12.94
N VAL A 613 9.54 -10.92 -12.60
CA VAL A 613 9.98 -10.59 -11.26
C VAL A 613 10.32 -9.11 -11.17
N PHE A 614 9.70 -8.42 -10.22
CA PHE A 614 10.09 -7.09 -9.79
C PHE A 614 10.78 -7.21 -8.43
N ARG A 615 12.12 -7.17 -8.42
CA ARG A 615 12.91 -7.39 -7.20
C ARG A 615 12.68 -6.32 -6.13
N GLY A 616 12.48 -6.78 -4.90
CA GLY A 616 12.42 -5.92 -3.73
C GLY A 616 13.77 -5.29 -3.40
N SER A 617 13.76 -4.01 -3.04
CA SER A 617 14.95 -3.25 -2.63
C SER A 617 15.42 -3.53 -1.20
N ASP A 618 14.56 -4.09 -0.35
CA ASP A 618 14.83 -4.28 1.07
C ASP A 618 15.37 -5.70 1.33
N ALA A 619 16.47 -5.81 2.07
CA ALA A 619 17.17 -7.07 2.27
C ALA A 619 16.35 -8.18 2.97
N GLN A 620 15.28 -7.82 3.68
CA GLN A 620 14.38 -8.76 4.36
C GLN A 620 13.08 -8.94 3.60
N LEU A 621 12.45 -7.84 3.22
CA LEU A 621 11.17 -7.89 2.51
C LEU A 621 11.30 -8.47 1.10
N ASN A 622 12.46 -8.38 0.45
CA ASN A 622 12.74 -9.05 -0.84
C ASN A 622 12.55 -10.58 -0.76
N LYS A 623 12.62 -11.19 0.44
CA LYS A 623 12.34 -12.62 0.64
C LYS A 623 10.85 -12.96 0.73
N GLN A 624 9.99 -11.96 0.91
CA GLN A 624 8.53 -12.13 0.91
C GLN A 624 8.01 -11.88 -0.49
N LEU A 625 7.24 -12.83 -1.00
CA LEU A 625 6.71 -12.79 -2.35
C LEU A 625 5.26 -12.33 -2.35
N VAL A 626 4.95 -11.34 -3.19
CA VAL A 626 3.58 -10.94 -3.49
C VAL A 626 3.30 -11.29 -4.94
N VAL A 627 2.35 -12.20 -5.19
CA VAL A 627 1.94 -12.59 -6.54
C VAL A 627 0.78 -11.69 -6.97
N VAL A 628 0.91 -11.06 -8.12
CA VAL A 628 -0.13 -10.29 -8.81
C VAL A 628 -0.46 -11.06 -10.08
N ALA A 629 -1.64 -11.64 -10.14
CA ALA A 629 -2.01 -12.65 -11.12
C ALA A 629 -3.26 -12.28 -11.90
N ALA A 630 -3.30 -12.64 -13.17
CA ALA A 630 -4.50 -12.71 -14.00
C ALA A 630 -4.32 -13.87 -14.99
N HIS A 631 -5.40 -14.39 -15.59
CA HIS A 631 -5.27 -15.22 -16.79
C HIS A 631 -5.38 -14.34 -18.03
N TYR A 632 -4.86 -14.80 -19.17
CA TYR A 632 -4.88 -14.02 -20.43
C TYR A 632 -5.63 -14.73 -21.56
N ASP A 633 -5.81 -16.04 -21.45
CA ASP A 633 -6.53 -16.86 -22.41
C ASP A 633 -8.04 -16.69 -22.27
N GLY A 634 -8.76 -17.00 -23.34
CA GLY A 634 -10.22 -16.90 -23.44
C GLY A 634 -10.85 -18.15 -24.04
N ALA A 635 -12.15 -18.05 -24.35
CA ALA A 635 -12.93 -19.17 -24.88
C ALA A 635 -12.61 -19.50 -26.35
N GLY A 636 -12.00 -18.58 -27.10
CA GLY A 636 -11.59 -18.79 -28.49
C GLY A 636 -12.73 -18.81 -29.50
N ARG A 637 -12.49 -19.54 -30.60
CA ARG A 637 -13.42 -19.69 -31.72
C ARG A 637 -14.17 -21.02 -31.63
N GLN A 638 -15.49 -20.96 -31.77
CA GLN A 638 -16.35 -22.14 -31.85
C GLN A 638 -16.42 -22.72 -33.29
N PRO A 639 -16.82 -24.01 -33.45
CA PRO A 639 -16.96 -24.64 -34.76
C PRO A 639 -17.92 -23.91 -35.71
N ASP A 640 -18.93 -23.22 -35.19
CA ASP A 640 -19.87 -22.38 -35.95
C ASP A 640 -19.23 -21.06 -36.48
N GLY A 641 -17.99 -20.77 -36.09
CA GLY A 641 -17.24 -19.58 -36.47
C GLY A 641 -17.36 -18.42 -35.49
N THR A 642 -18.18 -18.53 -34.44
CA THR A 642 -18.33 -17.50 -33.40
C THR A 642 -17.03 -17.33 -32.62
N VAL A 643 -16.56 -16.09 -32.46
CA VAL A 643 -15.35 -15.76 -31.69
C VAL A 643 -15.76 -15.12 -30.37
N PHE A 644 -15.19 -15.62 -29.28
CA PHE A 644 -15.33 -15.06 -27.95
C PHE A 644 -14.06 -14.27 -27.62
N GLU A 645 -14.17 -12.94 -27.59
CA GLU A 645 -13.01 -12.06 -27.36
C GLU A 645 -12.46 -12.13 -25.93
N SER A 646 -13.29 -12.55 -24.96
CA SER A 646 -12.98 -12.59 -23.52
C SER A 646 -12.31 -11.30 -23.05
N ALA A 647 -12.87 -10.15 -23.45
CA ALA A 647 -12.25 -8.85 -23.25
C ALA A 647 -12.16 -8.48 -21.76
N ASN A 648 -13.26 -8.56 -21.03
CA ASN A 648 -13.31 -8.27 -19.60
C ASN A 648 -12.71 -9.40 -18.78
N ASP A 649 -13.09 -10.64 -19.09
CA ASP A 649 -12.69 -11.85 -18.37
C ASP A 649 -11.17 -12.09 -18.44
N GLY A 650 -10.61 -12.17 -19.65
CA GLY A 650 -9.19 -12.50 -19.84
C GLY A 650 -8.26 -11.30 -20.08
N ALA A 651 -8.70 -10.20 -20.71
CA ALA A 651 -7.76 -9.14 -21.12
C ALA A 651 -7.61 -7.99 -20.10
N THR A 652 -8.66 -7.63 -19.36
CA THR A 652 -8.62 -6.43 -18.50
C THR A 652 -7.69 -6.56 -17.30
N GLY A 653 -7.60 -7.74 -16.68
CA GLY A 653 -6.68 -8.00 -15.57
C GLY A 653 -5.22 -7.78 -15.98
N ILE A 654 -4.85 -8.32 -17.14
CA ILE A 654 -3.53 -8.14 -17.75
C ILE A 654 -3.28 -6.67 -18.12
N ALA A 655 -4.25 -6.00 -18.72
CA ALA A 655 -4.12 -4.59 -19.09
C ALA A 655 -3.86 -3.68 -17.88
N VAL A 656 -4.57 -3.88 -16.77
CA VAL A 656 -4.34 -3.14 -15.53
C VAL A 656 -2.94 -3.43 -14.98
N MET A 657 -2.53 -4.71 -14.97
CA MET A 657 -1.19 -5.12 -14.55
C MET A 657 -0.08 -4.41 -15.33
N LEU A 658 -0.19 -4.39 -16.66
CA LEU A 658 0.79 -3.78 -17.56
C LEU A 658 0.88 -2.26 -17.36
N GLU A 659 -0.24 -1.59 -17.14
CA GLU A 659 -0.25 -0.14 -16.87
C GLU A 659 0.35 0.20 -15.49
N ILE A 660 0.09 -0.62 -14.45
CA ILE A 660 0.75 -0.46 -13.15
C ILE A 660 2.26 -0.56 -13.30
N LEU A 661 2.73 -1.58 -14.03
CA LEU A 661 4.15 -1.79 -14.30
C LEU A 661 4.79 -0.64 -15.07
N ARG A 662 4.16 -0.19 -16.15
CA ARG A 662 4.60 0.97 -16.93
C ARG A 662 4.74 2.21 -16.05
N LEU A 663 3.74 2.47 -15.21
CA LEU A 663 3.71 3.61 -14.30
C LEU A 663 4.80 3.52 -13.21
N TRP A 664 5.02 2.33 -12.64
CA TRP A 664 6.06 2.11 -11.63
C TRP A 664 7.45 2.32 -12.23
N THR A 665 7.73 1.73 -13.39
CA THR A 665 9.01 1.90 -14.09
C THR A 665 9.22 3.36 -14.49
N ALA A 666 8.22 4.04 -15.08
CA ALA A 666 8.34 5.44 -15.50
C ALA A 666 8.52 6.41 -14.32
N SER A 667 8.01 6.08 -13.13
CA SER A 667 8.15 6.90 -11.92
C SER A 667 9.40 6.56 -11.09
N GLY A 668 10.17 5.53 -11.48
CA GLY A 668 11.29 5.02 -10.69
C GLY A 668 10.87 4.42 -9.35
N PHE A 669 9.64 3.92 -9.26
CA PHE A 669 9.14 3.26 -8.07
C PHE A 669 9.80 1.90 -7.91
N GLN A 670 10.42 1.66 -6.74
CA GLN A 670 10.98 0.38 -6.37
C GLN A 670 10.23 -0.18 -5.15
N PRO A 671 9.61 -1.37 -5.22
CA PRO A 671 9.01 -2.01 -4.07
C PRO A 671 10.11 -2.47 -3.08
N ARG A 672 9.73 -2.67 -1.82
CA ARG A 672 10.61 -3.28 -0.81
C ARG A 672 10.51 -4.80 -0.82
N ARG A 673 9.30 -5.32 -1.05
CA ARG A 673 9.03 -6.74 -1.32
C ARG A 673 9.29 -7.11 -2.77
N THR A 674 9.53 -8.39 -3.00
CA THR A 674 9.57 -8.91 -4.36
C THR A 674 8.15 -9.13 -4.85
N MET A 675 7.84 -8.54 -6.01
CA MET A 675 6.53 -8.66 -6.64
C MET A 675 6.67 -9.60 -7.84
N TYR A 676 5.77 -10.57 -7.93
CA TYR A 676 5.65 -11.50 -9.04
C TYR A 676 4.44 -11.12 -9.86
N PHE A 677 4.66 -10.79 -11.12
CA PHE A 677 3.60 -10.47 -12.07
C PHE A 677 3.42 -11.67 -12.98
N VAL A 678 2.20 -12.24 -12.98
CA VAL A 678 1.94 -13.50 -13.64
C VAL A 678 0.68 -13.44 -14.50
N ALA A 679 0.83 -13.84 -15.75
CA ALA A 679 -0.25 -14.14 -16.68
C ALA A 679 -0.38 -15.66 -16.83
N TRP A 680 -1.43 -16.23 -16.26
CA TRP A 680 -1.71 -17.67 -16.33
C TRP A 680 -2.39 -18.02 -17.66
N THR A 681 -2.07 -19.21 -18.17
CA THR A 681 -2.87 -19.87 -19.20
C THR A 681 -3.81 -20.91 -18.59
N GLY A 682 -4.90 -21.24 -19.28
CA GLY A 682 -5.90 -22.17 -18.79
C GLY A 682 -6.68 -21.61 -17.60
N GLY A 683 -7.00 -20.30 -17.60
CA GLY A 683 -7.68 -19.65 -16.47
C GLY A 683 -9.02 -20.30 -16.09
N GLU A 684 -9.74 -20.83 -17.09
CA GLU A 684 -11.02 -21.55 -16.94
C GLU A 684 -10.84 -23.05 -16.64
N TRP A 685 -9.62 -23.59 -16.69
CA TRP A 685 -9.38 -25.02 -16.46
C TRP A 685 -9.31 -25.34 -14.98
N ASP A 686 -9.87 -26.48 -14.58
CA ASP A 686 -9.74 -27.01 -13.21
C ASP A 686 -8.27 -27.14 -12.80
N HIS A 687 -7.44 -27.58 -13.73
CA HIS A 687 -5.99 -27.66 -13.58
C HIS A 687 -5.33 -26.66 -14.54
N SER A 688 -5.33 -25.39 -14.13
CA SER A 688 -4.74 -24.26 -14.85
C SER A 688 -3.21 -24.22 -14.81
N GLY A 689 -2.62 -23.27 -15.53
CA GLY A 689 -1.18 -23.03 -15.49
C GLY A 689 -0.63 -22.64 -14.11
N ALA A 690 -1.46 -22.13 -13.19
CA ALA A 690 -1.06 -21.90 -11.81
C ALA A 690 -0.78 -23.23 -11.06
N HIS A 691 -1.58 -24.27 -11.34
CA HIS A 691 -1.41 -25.60 -10.74
C HIS A 691 -0.14 -26.27 -11.26
N GLU A 692 0.03 -26.31 -12.59
CA GLU A 692 1.25 -26.87 -13.20
C GLU A 692 2.51 -26.12 -12.72
N TYR A 693 2.44 -24.78 -12.58
CA TYR A 693 3.55 -24.03 -12.00
C TYR A 693 3.87 -24.50 -10.58
N LEU A 694 2.87 -24.60 -9.70
CA LEU A 694 3.09 -25.01 -8.30
C LEU A 694 3.63 -26.44 -8.17
N GLU A 695 3.21 -27.34 -9.05
CA GLU A 695 3.58 -28.75 -9.00
C GLU A 695 4.98 -29.04 -9.58
N SER A 696 5.33 -28.40 -10.71
CA SER A 696 6.49 -28.81 -11.49
C SER A 696 7.50 -27.69 -11.76
N GLN A 697 7.10 -26.42 -11.65
CA GLN A 697 7.91 -25.27 -12.10
C GLN A 697 8.23 -24.26 -10.99
N ALA A 698 7.67 -24.42 -9.79
CA ALA A 698 7.76 -23.45 -8.71
C ALA A 698 9.20 -23.23 -8.27
N VAL A 699 9.66 -21.98 -8.40
CA VAL A 699 10.99 -21.57 -7.95
C VAL A 699 10.97 -21.08 -6.50
N TYR A 700 9.87 -20.46 -6.09
CA TYR A 700 9.62 -20.05 -4.72
C TYR A 700 8.58 -20.97 -4.08
N SER A 701 8.79 -21.28 -2.80
CA SER A 701 7.87 -22.10 -2.02
C SER A 701 6.58 -21.32 -1.75
N VAL A 702 5.46 -22.04 -1.61
CA VAL A 702 4.20 -21.47 -1.11
C VAL A 702 4.39 -20.78 0.25
N LEU A 703 5.36 -21.25 1.06
CA LEU A 703 5.72 -20.63 2.34
C LEU A 703 6.39 -19.26 2.21
N GLU A 704 6.96 -18.94 1.05
CA GLU A 704 7.55 -17.64 0.73
C GLU A 704 6.51 -16.67 0.15
N THR A 705 5.38 -17.20 -0.35
CA THR A 705 4.23 -16.43 -0.86
C THR A 705 3.41 -15.86 0.28
N MET A 706 3.55 -14.55 0.49
CA MET A 706 2.83 -13.82 1.53
C MET A 706 1.39 -13.50 1.11
N ALA A 707 1.21 -13.08 -0.15
CA ALA A 707 -0.06 -12.60 -0.66
C ALA A 707 -0.22 -12.92 -2.15
N VAL A 708 -1.45 -13.20 -2.57
CA VAL A 708 -1.85 -13.36 -3.98
C VAL A 708 -2.98 -12.39 -4.28
N VAL A 709 -2.79 -11.53 -5.27
CA VAL A 709 -3.78 -10.55 -5.75
C VAL A 709 -4.19 -10.95 -7.15
N ASN A 710 -5.39 -11.50 -7.29
CA ASN A 710 -5.97 -11.89 -8.57
C ASN A 710 -6.77 -10.72 -9.15
N LEU A 711 -6.44 -10.36 -10.39
CA LEU A 711 -7.05 -9.28 -11.15
C LEU A 711 -8.01 -9.89 -12.18
N ASP A 712 -9.28 -9.52 -12.10
CA ASP A 712 -10.34 -10.18 -12.86
C ASP A 712 -11.48 -9.19 -13.18
N GLY A 713 -11.99 -9.18 -14.42
CA GLY A 713 -13.15 -8.38 -14.79
C GLY A 713 -13.10 -6.88 -14.42
N LEU A 714 -11.99 -6.18 -14.73
CA LEU A 714 -11.74 -4.82 -14.26
C LEU A 714 -12.22 -3.70 -15.19
N GLY A 715 -12.71 -4.04 -16.38
CA GLY A 715 -13.08 -3.08 -17.42
C GLY A 715 -14.58 -2.80 -17.55
N ARG A 716 -15.44 -3.61 -16.94
CA ARG A 716 -16.91 -3.52 -17.04
C ARG A 716 -17.60 -4.10 -15.79
N GLY A 717 -18.77 -3.58 -15.45
CA GLY A 717 -19.61 -4.01 -14.31
C GLY A 717 -20.42 -2.85 -13.71
N GLY A 718 -20.99 -3.03 -12.52
CA GLY A 718 -21.77 -2.04 -11.76
C GLY A 718 -20.89 -1.03 -11.00
N SER A 719 -21.42 -0.36 -9.98
CA SER A 719 -20.79 0.83 -9.38
C SER A 719 -19.70 0.56 -8.34
N ASP A 720 -19.63 -0.66 -7.81
CA ASP A 720 -18.73 -0.98 -6.70
C ASP A 720 -17.64 -1.95 -7.14
N LEU A 721 -16.40 -1.71 -6.71
CA LEU A 721 -15.37 -2.74 -6.72
C LEU A 721 -15.68 -3.78 -5.65
N ILE A 722 -15.61 -5.04 -6.03
CA ILE A 722 -15.86 -6.19 -5.18
C ILE A 722 -14.54 -6.86 -4.86
N ALA A 723 -14.18 -6.84 -3.57
CA ALA A 723 -13.04 -7.54 -3.04
C ALA A 723 -13.48 -8.87 -2.40
N ARG A 724 -12.87 -9.98 -2.81
CA ARG A 724 -13.22 -11.33 -2.35
C ARG A 724 -11.95 -12.00 -1.83
N GLY A 725 -11.98 -12.62 -0.65
CA GLY A 725 -10.83 -13.35 -0.11
C GLY A 725 -10.49 -13.02 1.33
N THR A 726 -9.21 -13.08 1.68
CA THR A 726 -8.73 -12.96 3.07
C THR A 726 -8.96 -11.53 3.61
N GLY A 727 -9.54 -11.43 4.81
CA GLY A 727 -9.93 -10.15 5.41
C GLY A 727 -8.84 -9.08 5.46
N ARG A 728 -7.57 -9.46 5.66
CA ARG A 728 -6.44 -8.51 5.68
C ARG A 728 -6.23 -7.80 4.33
N LEU A 729 -6.20 -8.57 3.24
CA LEU A 729 -6.01 -8.03 1.89
C LEU A 729 -7.25 -7.27 1.41
N VAL A 730 -8.43 -7.81 1.71
CA VAL A 730 -9.71 -7.14 1.43
C VAL A 730 -9.76 -5.78 2.12
N ASN A 731 -9.44 -5.69 3.41
CA ASN A 731 -9.41 -4.42 4.15
C ASN A 731 -8.34 -3.45 3.65
N LEU A 732 -7.22 -3.96 3.12
CA LEU A 732 -6.22 -3.13 2.45
C LEU A 732 -6.80 -2.49 1.19
N LEU A 733 -7.47 -3.27 0.33
CA LEU A 733 -8.09 -2.72 -0.88
C LEU A 733 -9.21 -1.74 -0.53
N LEU A 734 -10.09 -2.06 0.43
CA LEU A 734 -11.16 -1.14 0.84
C LEU A 734 -10.59 0.21 1.29
N ARG A 735 -9.54 0.22 2.13
CA ARG A 735 -8.86 1.46 2.53
C ARG A 735 -8.21 2.18 1.34
N ALA A 736 -7.63 1.44 0.40
CA ALA A 736 -7.04 2.03 -0.80
C ALA A 736 -8.10 2.67 -1.72
N SER A 737 -9.27 2.04 -1.85
CA SER A 737 -10.43 2.55 -2.58
C SER A 737 -11.00 3.79 -1.90
N ASP A 738 -11.19 3.77 -0.58
CA ASP A 738 -11.66 4.92 0.21
C ASP A 738 -10.74 6.13 0.05
N ASN A 739 -9.42 5.91 0.15
CA ASN A 739 -8.40 6.94 -0.07
C ASN A 739 -8.37 7.50 -1.51
N SER A 740 -8.96 6.76 -2.45
CA SER A 740 -9.05 7.11 -3.85
C SER A 740 -10.43 7.65 -4.25
N GLY A 741 -11.40 7.68 -3.32
CA GLY A 741 -12.77 8.09 -3.58
C GLY A 741 -13.57 7.10 -4.42
N ILE A 742 -13.18 5.82 -4.44
CA ILE A 742 -13.79 4.75 -5.23
C ILE A 742 -14.63 3.87 -4.30
N SER A 743 -15.86 3.57 -4.70
CA SER A 743 -16.74 2.68 -3.94
C SER A 743 -16.24 1.24 -4.03
N ALA A 744 -16.01 0.61 -2.88
CA ALA A 744 -15.64 -0.80 -2.80
C ALA A 744 -16.35 -1.50 -1.64
N ARG A 745 -16.69 -2.78 -1.83
CA ARG A 745 -17.33 -3.61 -0.79
C ARG A 745 -16.84 -5.04 -0.84
N VAL A 746 -17.09 -5.77 0.25
CA VAL A 746 -16.78 -7.19 0.36
C VAL A 746 -17.80 -8.00 -0.44
N GLY A 747 -17.32 -8.92 -1.27
CA GLY A 747 -18.15 -9.88 -2.00
C GLY A 747 -18.05 -11.29 -1.45
N GLN A 748 -18.97 -12.16 -1.88
CA GLN A 748 -18.82 -13.59 -1.68
C GLN A 748 -17.70 -14.16 -2.56
N ALA A 749 -17.04 -15.19 -2.06
CA ALA A 749 -15.99 -15.91 -2.76
C ALA A 749 -16.55 -16.58 -4.03
N LYS A 750 -16.12 -16.09 -5.19
CA LYS A 750 -16.23 -16.77 -6.48
C LYS A 750 -14.81 -16.85 -7.02
N TYR A 751 -14.34 -18.05 -7.34
CA TYR A 751 -12.95 -18.27 -7.74
C TYR A 751 -12.91 -19.01 -9.07
N HIS A 752 -12.14 -18.48 -10.02
CA HIS A 752 -11.57 -19.34 -11.06
C HIS A 752 -10.62 -20.34 -10.38
N PRO A 753 -10.45 -21.56 -10.91
CA PRO A 753 -9.65 -22.59 -10.24
C PRO A 753 -8.23 -22.13 -9.89
N TYR A 754 -7.60 -21.32 -10.76
CA TYR A 754 -6.25 -20.78 -10.51
C TYR A 754 -6.18 -19.86 -9.27
N GLN A 755 -7.28 -19.19 -8.92
CA GLN A 755 -7.33 -18.22 -7.82
C GLN A 755 -7.29 -18.91 -6.45
N SER A 756 -7.64 -20.19 -6.39
CA SER A 756 -7.54 -21.06 -5.21
C SER A 756 -6.29 -21.95 -5.18
N ALA A 757 -5.44 -21.90 -6.21
CA ALA A 757 -4.27 -22.78 -6.33
C ALA A 757 -3.23 -22.54 -5.21
N PHE A 758 -3.10 -21.29 -4.75
CA PHE A 758 -2.12 -20.91 -3.73
C PHE A 758 -2.71 -21.04 -2.32
N ALA A 759 -2.03 -21.78 -1.44
CA ALA A 759 -2.37 -21.85 -0.01
C ALA A 759 -1.87 -20.63 0.80
N ALA A 760 -1.97 -19.43 0.24
CA ALA A 760 -1.55 -18.16 0.83
C ALA A 760 -2.74 -17.20 1.02
N SER A 761 -2.55 -16.08 1.73
CA SER A 761 -3.58 -15.04 1.78
C SER A 761 -3.86 -14.54 0.37
N SER A 762 -5.10 -14.62 -0.08
CA SER A 762 -5.48 -14.26 -1.45
C SER A 762 -6.62 -13.26 -1.48
N MET A 763 -6.65 -12.46 -2.53
CA MET A 763 -7.76 -11.57 -2.84
C MET A 763 -8.01 -11.57 -4.33
N THR A 764 -9.27 -11.70 -4.74
CA THR A 764 -9.74 -11.44 -6.10
C THR A 764 -10.47 -10.10 -6.12
N VAL A 765 -10.21 -9.30 -7.15
CA VAL A 765 -10.81 -7.97 -7.33
C VAL A 765 -11.50 -7.92 -8.70
N GLY A 766 -12.76 -7.49 -8.71
CA GLY A 766 -13.55 -7.26 -9.93
C GLY A 766 -14.66 -6.23 -9.67
N TRP A 767 -15.43 -5.84 -10.68
CA TRP A 767 -16.61 -4.98 -10.47
C TRP A 767 -17.83 -5.80 -10.03
N SER A 768 -18.83 -5.14 -9.44
CA SER A 768 -20.15 -5.74 -9.25
C SER A 768 -20.79 -6.08 -10.60
N ASP A 769 -21.80 -6.95 -10.64
CA ASP A 769 -22.54 -7.28 -11.87
C ASP A 769 -21.61 -7.74 -13.02
N ASP A 770 -20.62 -8.58 -12.67
CA ASP A 770 -19.57 -9.12 -13.55
C ASP A 770 -20.04 -10.32 -14.39
N GLY A 771 -21.24 -10.84 -14.16
CA GLY A 771 -21.88 -11.93 -14.92
C GLY A 771 -22.29 -11.54 -16.33
N ILE A 772 -21.33 -11.19 -17.17
CA ILE A 772 -21.55 -10.79 -18.56
C ILE A 772 -21.59 -12.06 -19.42
N PRO A 773 -22.63 -12.26 -20.27
CA PRO A 773 -22.63 -13.37 -21.21
C PRO A 773 -21.39 -13.35 -22.10
N PRO A 774 -20.71 -14.48 -22.35
CA PRO A 774 -19.47 -14.50 -23.12
C PRO A 774 -19.59 -13.85 -24.51
N THR A 775 -20.75 -13.95 -25.16
CA THR A 775 -21.05 -13.31 -26.46
C THR A 775 -21.08 -11.78 -26.40
N GLN A 776 -21.23 -11.22 -25.20
CA GLN A 776 -21.21 -9.78 -24.96
C GLN A 776 -19.90 -9.30 -24.36
N ASP A 777 -18.92 -10.18 -24.13
CA ASP A 777 -17.63 -9.81 -23.57
C ASP A 777 -16.64 -9.35 -24.64
N THR A 778 -16.95 -8.19 -25.23
CA THR A 778 -16.26 -7.62 -26.39
C THR A 778 -15.51 -6.33 -26.02
N ALA A 779 -14.43 -6.05 -26.74
CA ALA A 779 -13.50 -4.95 -26.46
C ALA A 779 -14.16 -3.56 -26.53
N ASP A 780 -15.15 -3.38 -27.40
CA ASP A 780 -15.90 -2.13 -27.58
C ASP A 780 -16.75 -1.75 -26.37
N LYS A 781 -17.05 -2.72 -25.48
CA LYS A 781 -17.85 -2.50 -24.27
C LYS A 781 -17.00 -2.24 -23.03
N ILE A 782 -15.68 -2.22 -23.16
CA ILE A 782 -14.75 -1.98 -22.05
C ILE A 782 -14.59 -0.47 -21.80
N SER A 783 -14.70 -0.08 -20.53
CA SER A 783 -14.64 1.33 -20.13
C SER A 783 -13.24 1.71 -19.62
N ALA A 784 -12.60 2.67 -20.28
CA ALA A 784 -11.36 3.28 -19.81
C ALA A 784 -11.52 3.92 -18.41
N SER A 785 -12.69 4.48 -18.07
CA SER A 785 -12.93 5.06 -16.74
C SER A 785 -12.90 3.98 -15.67
N LYS A 786 -13.53 2.83 -15.93
CA LYS A 786 -13.56 1.70 -14.99
C LYS A 786 -12.17 1.10 -14.80
N LEU A 787 -11.42 0.93 -15.89
CA LEU A 787 -10.01 0.52 -15.81
C LEU A 787 -9.20 1.53 -14.99
N GLY A 788 -9.45 2.83 -15.17
CA GLY A 788 -8.80 3.91 -14.43
C GLY A 788 -9.06 3.85 -12.92
N GLU A 789 -10.33 3.75 -12.54
CA GLU A 789 -10.76 3.65 -11.14
C GLU A 789 -10.21 2.37 -10.49
N ALA A 790 -10.45 1.20 -11.10
CA ALA A 790 -9.93 -0.07 -10.60
C ALA A 790 -8.40 -0.04 -10.46
N GLY A 791 -7.72 0.40 -11.51
CA GLY A 791 -6.27 0.52 -11.54
C GLY A 791 -5.71 1.44 -10.47
N GLN A 792 -6.35 2.58 -10.18
CA GLN A 792 -5.93 3.49 -9.11
C GLN A 792 -6.02 2.81 -7.73
N ALA A 793 -7.15 2.18 -7.40
CA ALA A 793 -7.33 1.51 -6.11
C ALA A 793 -6.36 0.33 -5.93
N ILE A 794 -6.24 -0.51 -6.96
CA ILE A 794 -5.34 -1.68 -6.96
C ILE A 794 -3.88 -1.22 -6.87
N ASN A 795 -3.47 -0.21 -7.63
CA ASN A 795 -2.12 0.33 -7.60
C ASN A 795 -1.75 0.84 -6.21
N LEU A 796 -2.64 1.60 -5.56
CA LEU A 796 -2.40 2.07 -4.20
C LEU A 796 -2.27 0.89 -3.21
N ALA A 797 -3.14 -0.11 -3.30
CA ALA A 797 -3.05 -1.31 -2.48
C ALA A 797 -1.73 -2.07 -2.71
N LEU A 798 -1.29 -2.23 -3.96
CA LEU A 798 -0.04 -2.90 -4.31
C LEU A 798 1.20 -2.10 -3.86
N ILE A 799 1.18 -0.77 -3.93
CA ILE A 799 2.26 0.06 -3.41
C ILE A 799 2.39 -0.13 -1.90
N THR A 800 1.26 -0.10 -1.17
CA THR A 800 1.23 -0.34 0.28
C THR A 800 1.74 -1.74 0.61
N LEU A 801 1.19 -2.76 -0.07
CA LEU A 801 1.58 -4.17 0.07
C LEU A 801 3.05 -4.41 -0.26
N GLY A 802 3.59 -3.72 -1.27
CA GLY A 802 4.99 -3.84 -1.69
C GLY A 802 5.98 -3.14 -0.76
N ARG A 803 5.53 -2.30 0.18
CA ARG A 803 6.41 -1.44 1.00
C ARG A 803 6.25 -1.59 2.51
N GLU A 804 5.04 -1.75 3.00
CA GLU A 804 4.73 -1.67 4.42
C GLU A 804 4.96 -3.02 5.09
N TYR A 805 5.74 -3.07 6.17
CA TYR A 805 5.98 -4.31 6.90
C TYR A 805 4.68 -4.97 7.37
N ASP A 806 3.71 -4.13 7.77
CA ASP A 806 2.34 -4.52 8.03
C ASP A 806 1.37 -3.70 7.18
N TYR A 807 0.47 -4.40 6.48
CA TYR A 807 -0.66 -3.82 5.76
C TYR A 807 -1.98 -4.19 6.42
#